data_AF-A0A2A7X261-F1
#
_entry.id   AF-A0A2A7X261-F1
#
_cell.length_a   1.000
_cell.length_b   1.000
_cell.length_c   1.000
_cell.angle_alpha   90.00
_cell.angle_beta   90.00
_cell.angle_gamma   90.00
#
_symmetry.space_group_name_H-M   'P 1'
#
loop_
_entity.id
_entity.type
_entity.pdbx_description
1 polymer ?
#
loop_
_entity_poly.entity_id
_entity_poly.type
_entity_poly.pdbx_seq_one_letter_code
_entity_poly.pdbx_strand_id
1 'polypeptide(L)'
;MKRILGLLLAVLLVFSITIPTNSVSVHADSPIGYVTMSVEANTLGAGLIRQPVKVPFYEGESYANVLDRFLSGTSNYDSYGSFNSGFYLSKVKLENGNISINVPTVIKDAMNLSNEEIIANGAQKTGYLGEFDYYNMSGWMYAVNNEFPNVGASDKFPKDGDVCRWQFTLYGYGSDLGQDNSSFGGDKALYTPANKDSLLKKVAEVNSAPNKDALLAKESIRTAYDQANTALINLTVDQSTVNTALTTLNDALNNVDISTQLNDSLGYILTKVPNPSFGTGSGEWSVLSLARGNYSVPDQYFVNYYNRIVDTVKSANGVLSTSKNTEYARLILALSALGKDSTDVGGYNLLTPLADYDKTVSQGINGGIFALIAFDSNNYQIPTIADSTKQATREKYVNYILSKEVKKGTDQAGGFALFGTTPDPDITSMALQALAPYQSMPEVNATINRALKAISTIQKADGGFTAFGSTSSESISQVIVALTAVGVNPATDSRFVKENGNLVTALLRFYANGGGFKHVLTGNVDGMATDQATYALVSYDRFLKGENSLYNMMDAPVTLVTNQINALPTTITISNESEIAKARTAYEGLTAAQQGLLSSAVLDKLVAAESEITSLKEEAVLVDSVINKINELPASITLSDETAVVSAREAYDGLTQAQKEKVSETVLNKLISAEAEISSLKEEASLIDSVIVKIKAIPTTISLSDEAAVVSAREAYDGLTQAQKEKVTETVLEKLVTAESEIKSLKDEASLIDSVVNKINALPTSVTLSDETAVISAREAYNGLTLVQKGKVSTTVLNKLEAAENKIIVLKDQVKADAVQNKINGLPSQIKLANESAVIAARKDYNSLTTAQKNLVTTTVLNKLVLAEKTIVNLKNAAKVAKDKIATLPTTSQVRLTSESAIKSARAAYNSLDSSQKSLVGSITRLTSAESRLGVIKADKTLPTIKGISNNAYYRTKKTIQISDNVGLLNVKLTFNGKSYTYYSGKVFAASGKYNIIATDLKGNKRSIVFYIDNKAPLKPAVKSIKSSTTKVTGKAESNSTVYIYRGSKRIGSAKVSSSGTYSVKISKQKKRTKLTVYVVDRAGNKGAKTTVTVK
;
A
#
# COMPACT_ATOMS: atom_id res chain seq x y z
N MET A 1 42.27 50.47 -31.92
CA MET A 1 43.10 49.94 -30.81
C MET A 1 42.72 48.49 -30.55
N LYS A 2 43.71 47.59 -30.70
CA LYS A 2 43.90 46.21 -30.18
C LYS A 2 42.64 45.45 -29.72
N ARG A 3 42.04 44.53 -30.49
CA ARG A 3 42.40 43.10 -30.79
C ARG A 3 42.65 42.23 -29.55
N ILE A 4 41.88 41.14 -29.41
CA ILE A 4 42.37 39.74 -29.40
C ILE A 4 41.17 38.77 -29.48
N LEU A 5 41.29 37.81 -30.41
CA LEU A 5 40.53 36.58 -30.55
C LEU A 5 41.55 35.47 -30.78
N GLY A 6 41.37 34.31 -30.14
CA GLY A 6 41.70 33.01 -30.76
C GLY A 6 42.95 32.24 -30.32
N LEU A 7 42.67 31.07 -29.74
CA LEU A 7 43.27 29.75 -29.97
C LEU A 7 44.64 29.34 -29.37
N LEU A 8 44.52 28.33 -28.48
CA LEU A 8 45.08 26.96 -28.52
C LEU A 8 46.61 26.69 -28.43
N LEU A 9 46.91 25.83 -27.44
CA LEU A 9 47.79 24.64 -27.43
C LEU A 9 49.31 24.78 -27.17
N ALA A 10 49.81 23.73 -26.50
CA ALA A 10 51.21 23.25 -26.37
C ALA A 10 52.04 23.86 -25.21
N VAL A 11 52.96 23.20 -24.48
CA VAL A 11 53.54 21.84 -24.40
C VAL A 11 54.65 21.92 -23.29
N LEU A 12 54.88 20.83 -22.55
CA LEU A 12 56.11 20.38 -21.82
C LEU A 12 56.76 21.17 -20.64
N LEU A 13 57.07 20.37 -19.58
CA LEU A 13 58.29 20.30 -18.73
C LEU A 13 58.67 21.55 -17.89
N VAL A 14 59.07 21.50 -16.61
CA VAL A 14 60.13 20.71 -15.94
C VAL A 14 59.90 20.81 -14.41
N PHE A 15 59.95 19.73 -13.65
CA PHE A 15 60.89 19.57 -12.51
C PHE A 15 60.86 18.14 -11.97
N SER A 16 62.01 17.50 -12.11
CA SER A 16 62.34 16.12 -11.81
C SER A 16 62.51 15.89 -10.32
N ILE A 17 61.88 14.84 -9.78
CA ILE A 17 62.40 14.10 -8.62
C ILE A 17 62.32 12.62 -8.98
N THR A 18 63.49 12.01 -9.15
CA THR A 18 63.69 10.59 -9.33
C THR A 18 63.47 9.85 -8.01
N ILE A 19 62.49 8.93 -8.00
CA ILE A 19 62.27 7.91 -6.96
C ILE A 19 62.33 6.54 -7.68
N PRO A 20 62.87 5.47 -7.07
CA PRO A 20 63.35 4.29 -7.77
C PRO A 20 62.24 3.54 -8.53
N THR A 21 62.58 3.08 -9.73
CA THR A 21 61.75 2.27 -10.60
C THR A 21 61.53 0.88 -10.02
N ASN A 22 60.31 0.60 -9.57
CA ASN A 22 59.70 -0.70 -9.85
C ASN A 22 58.90 -0.53 -11.15
N SER A 23 59.35 -1.21 -12.19
CA SER A 23 58.82 -1.13 -13.55
C SER A 23 57.35 -1.58 -13.60
N VAL A 24 56.42 -0.62 -13.63
CA VAL A 24 55.10 -0.80 -14.24
C VAL A 24 55.23 -0.32 -15.68
N SER A 25 54.96 -1.20 -16.63
CA SER A 25 54.94 -0.87 -18.05
C SER A 25 53.93 0.25 -18.32
N VAL A 26 54.43 1.43 -18.68
CA VAL A 26 53.59 2.47 -19.28
C VAL A 26 53.25 2.00 -20.69
N HIS A 27 52.03 1.48 -20.88
CA HIS A 27 51.53 1.18 -22.23
C HIS A 27 51.33 2.51 -22.98
N ALA A 28 52.01 2.66 -24.12
CA ALA A 28 51.90 3.83 -24.98
C ALA A 28 50.64 3.81 -25.88
N ASP A 29 49.84 2.74 -25.82
CA ASP A 29 48.72 2.47 -26.72
C ASP A 29 47.35 2.61 -26.05
N SER A 30 46.32 2.87 -26.85
CA SER A 30 44.91 2.85 -26.40
C SER A 30 44.51 1.46 -25.90
N PRO A 31 43.62 1.33 -24.91
CA PRO A 31 43.16 0.03 -24.43
C PRO A 31 42.49 -0.75 -25.57
N ILE A 32 42.79 -2.04 -25.68
CA ILE A 32 42.21 -2.93 -26.72
C ILE A 32 40.84 -3.50 -26.32
N GLY A 33 40.41 -3.26 -25.08
CA GLY A 33 39.10 -3.62 -24.57
C GLY A 33 38.96 -3.33 -23.08
N TYR A 34 37.79 -3.71 -22.55
CA TYR A 34 37.46 -3.57 -21.14
C TYR A 34 36.93 -4.89 -20.56
N VAL A 35 37.33 -5.17 -19.33
CA VAL A 35 36.78 -6.23 -18.50
C VAL A 35 35.91 -5.61 -17.41
N THR A 36 34.76 -6.22 -17.12
CA THR A 36 34.01 -5.91 -15.90
C THR A 36 34.65 -6.65 -14.72
N MET A 37 35.20 -5.91 -13.76
CA MET A 37 35.88 -6.47 -12.58
C MET A 37 35.09 -6.22 -11.31
N SER A 38 35.06 -7.20 -10.40
CA SER A 38 34.48 -7.07 -9.05
C SER A 38 35.26 -7.92 -8.03
N VAL A 39 35.22 -7.51 -6.75
CA VAL A 39 35.72 -8.31 -5.61
C VAL A 39 34.58 -8.54 -4.62
N GLU A 40 34.34 -9.80 -4.28
CA GLU A 40 33.14 -10.25 -3.60
C GLU A 40 33.46 -11.13 -2.37
N ALA A 41 32.81 -10.86 -1.25
CA ALA A 41 32.86 -11.67 -0.03
C ALA A 41 31.45 -12.16 0.37
N ASN A 42 30.67 -12.58 -0.64
CA ASN A 42 29.27 -12.97 -0.48
C ASN A 42 29.08 -14.24 0.38
N THR A 43 30.07 -15.15 0.41
CA THR A 43 30.12 -16.34 1.27
C THR A 43 30.24 -16.01 2.75
N LEU A 44 30.78 -14.84 3.09
CA LEU A 44 30.77 -14.29 4.45
C LEU A 44 29.52 -13.45 4.75
N GLY A 45 28.66 -13.21 3.76
CA GLY A 45 27.57 -12.23 3.83
C GLY A 45 28.05 -10.77 3.88
N ALA A 46 29.32 -10.51 3.60
CA ALA A 46 29.92 -9.18 3.64
C ALA A 46 29.68 -8.36 2.35
N GLY A 47 29.14 -8.99 1.30
CA GLY A 47 28.78 -8.31 0.06
C GLY A 47 29.96 -8.03 -0.88
N LEU A 48 29.87 -6.93 -1.63
CA LEU A 48 30.90 -6.49 -2.60
C LEU A 48 31.98 -5.68 -1.88
N ILE A 49 33.21 -6.20 -1.83
CA ILE A 49 34.40 -5.50 -1.29
C ILE A 49 34.86 -4.39 -2.25
N ARG A 50 34.71 -4.64 -3.55
CA ARG A 50 34.90 -3.65 -4.61
C ARG A 50 33.72 -3.73 -5.56
N GLN A 51 33.06 -2.59 -5.78
CA GLN A 51 31.92 -2.48 -6.67
C GLN A 51 32.33 -2.83 -8.12
N PRO A 52 31.43 -3.42 -8.93
CA PRO A 52 31.70 -3.71 -10.33
C PRO A 52 32.05 -2.43 -11.10
N VAL A 53 33.16 -2.43 -11.85
CA VAL A 53 33.56 -1.33 -12.75
C VAL A 53 34.18 -1.90 -14.04
N LYS A 54 34.21 -1.09 -15.09
CA LYS A 54 34.98 -1.38 -16.31
C LYS A 54 36.45 -1.06 -16.07
N VAL A 55 37.32 -2.04 -16.30
CA VAL A 55 38.77 -1.92 -16.18
C VAL A 55 39.39 -2.13 -17.56
N PRO A 56 40.21 -1.20 -18.06
CA PRO A 56 40.87 -1.38 -19.35
C PRO A 56 41.94 -2.48 -19.27
N PHE A 57 42.17 -3.17 -20.38
CA PHE A 57 43.33 -4.04 -20.56
C PHE A 57 44.05 -3.75 -21.88
N TYR A 58 45.33 -4.10 -21.91
CA TYR A 58 46.24 -3.86 -23.02
C TYR A 58 46.73 -5.18 -23.62
N GLU A 59 47.33 -5.09 -24.81
CA GLU A 59 47.83 -6.26 -25.52
C GLU A 59 48.89 -7.02 -24.70
N GLY A 60 48.74 -8.34 -24.63
CA GLY A 60 49.64 -9.22 -23.87
C GLY A 60 49.37 -9.30 -22.36
N GLU A 61 48.43 -8.52 -21.82
CA GLU A 61 48.12 -8.54 -20.38
C GLU A 61 47.29 -9.77 -19.97
N SER A 62 47.59 -10.31 -18.79
CA SER A 62 46.80 -11.36 -18.15
C SER A 62 45.77 -10.78 -17.17
N TYR A 63 44.87 -11.61 -16.64
CA TYR A 63 43.95 -11.18 -15.57
C TYR A 63 44.66 -10.72 -14.30
N ALA A 64 45.91 -11.16 -14.06
CA ALA A 64 46.72 -10.64 -12.96
C ALA A 64 47.05 -9.15 -13.14
N ASN A 65 47.41 -8.72 -14.36
CA ASN A 65 47.67 -7.31 -14.68
C ASN A 65 46.41 -6.45 -14.53
N VAL A 66 45.26 -6.96 -14.99
CA VAL A 66 43.97 -6.26 -14.87
C VAL A 66 43.53 -6.15 -13.40
N LEU A 67 43.77 -7.18 -12.59
CA LEU A 67 43.51 -7.14 -11.15
C LEU A 67 44.34 -6.07 -10.44
N ASP A 68 45.65 -6.00 -10.72
CA ASP A 68 46.53 -5.00 -10.11
C ASP A 68 46.02 -3.58 -10.36
N ARG A 69 45.62 -3.31 -11.61
CA ARG A 69 45.00 -2.04 -12.00
C ARG A 69 43.68 -1.80 -11.27
N PHE A 70 42.82 -2.82 -11.17
CA PHE A 70 41.53 -2.71 -10.49
C PHE A 70 41.66 -2.42 -8.99
N LEU A 71 42.66 -3.02 -8.34
CA LEU A 71 42.94 -2.82 -6.92
C LEU A 71 43.86 -1.62 -6.64
N SER A 72 44.18 -0.81 -7.66
CA SER A 72 45.05 0.36 -7.54
C SER A 72 46.46 0.04 -7.01
N GLY A 73 47.02 -1.09 -7.45
CA GLY A 73 48.41 -1.49 -7.22
C GLY A 73 48.61 -2.49 -6.06
N THR A 74 49.79 -3.11 -6.07
CA THR A 74 50.24 -4.18 -5.15
C THR A 74 50.27 -3.83 -3.66
N SER A 75 50.03 -2.57 -3.26
CA SER A 75 49.90 -2.21 -1.84
C SER A 75 48.53 -2.58 -1.23
N ASN A 76 47.55 -2.94 -2.06
CA ASN A 76 46.18 -3.23 -1.66
C ASN A 76 45.82 -4.73 -1.69
N TYR A 77 46.77 -5.61 -1.99
CA TYR A 77 46.60 -7.06 -1.94
C TYR A 77 47.95 -7.76 -1.78
N ASP A 78 47.94 -9.02 -1.32
CA ASP A 78 49.09 -9.92 -1.51
C ASP A 78 48.71 -11.04 -2.48
N SER A 79 49.71 -11.58 -3.13
CA SER A 79 49.60 -12.73 -3.99
C SER A 79 50.81 -13.66 -3.86
N TYR A 80 50.63 -14.91 -4.28
CA TYR A 80 51.72 -15.80 -4.63
C TYR A 80 51.98 -15.75 -6.15
N GLY A 81 53.17 -16.19 -6.55
CA GLY A 81 53.60 -16.17 -7.95
C GLY A 81 54.02 -14.78 -8.43
N SER A 82 53.88 -14.54 -9.74
CA SER A 82 54.19 -13.27 -10.40
C SER A 82 53.17 -12.98 -11.49
N PHE A 83 53.17 -11.76 -12.05
CA PHE A 83 52.31 -11.40 -13.19
C PHE A 83 52.46 -12.33 -14.40
N ASN A 84 53.61 -13.00 -14.53
CA ASN A 84 53.94 -13.84 -15.68
C ASN A 84 53.87 -15.34 -15.37
N SER A 85 53.64 -15.75 -14.11
CA SER A 85 53.61 -17.17 -13.74
C SER A 85 52.99 -17.41 -12.38
N GLY A 86 52.02 -18.34 -12.31
CA GLY A 86 51.47 -18.87 -11.07
C GLY A 86 50.74 -17.87 -10.18
N PHE A 87 50.18 -16.77 -10.72
CA PHE A 87 49.54 -15.74 -9.90
C PHE A 87 48.31 -16.27 -9.17
N TYR A 88 48.32 -16.18 -7.83
CA TYR A 88 47.20 -16.49 -6.95
C TYR A 88 47.01 -15.37 -5.91
N LEU A 89 45.79 -14.84 -5.80
CA LEU A 89 45.44 -13.78 -4.85
C LEU A 89 45.31 -14.38 -3.44
N SER A 90 46.17 -13.99 -2.50
CA SER A 90 46.15 -14.53 -1.13
C SER A 90 45.43 -13.62 -0.14
N LYS A 91 45.46 -12.30 -0.30
CA LYS A 91 44.70 -11.37 0.56
C LYS A 91 44.34 -10.06 -0.13
N VAL A 92 43.22 -9.45 0.26
CA VAL A 92 42.75 -8.16 -0.28
C VAL A 92 42.54 -7.15 0.84
N LYS A 93 42.96 -5.89 0.64
CA LYS A 93 42.75 -4.79 1.59
C LYS A 93 41.29 -4.35 1.64
N LEU A 94 40.77 -4.16 2.85
CA LEU A 94 39.43 -3.68 3.12
C LEU A 94 39.43 -2.14 3.20
N GLU A 95 38.57 -1.48 2.41
CA GLU A 95 38.48 -0.02 2.35
C GLU A 95 38.13 0.63 3.70
N ASN A 96 37.26 -0.03 4.49
CA ASN A 96 36.78 0.47 5.78
C ASN A 96 37.45 -0.22 7.00
N GLY A 97 38.54 -0.97 6.77
CA GLY A 97 39.29 -1.65 7.82
C GLY A 97 38.66 -2.92 8.40
N ASN A 98 37.33 -3.06 8.37
CA ASN A 98 36.59 -4.24 8.85
C ASN A 98 35.42 -4.59 7.90
N ILE A 99 34.93 -5.84 7.97
CA ILE A 99 33.71 -6.31 7.30
C ILE A 99 32.70 -6.86 8.32
N SER A 100 31.42 -6.70 8.04
CA SER A 100 30.34 -7.34 8.82
C SER A 100 30.13 -8.76 8.30
N ILE A 101 30.18 -9.74 9.19
CA ILE A 101 30.05 -11.16 8.85
C ILE A 101 28.62 -11.62 9.16
N ASN A 102 27.94 -12.13 8.14
CA ASN A 102 26.66 -12.80 8.27
C ASN A 102 26.57 -13.95 7.26
N VAL A 103 27.22 -15.07 7.59
CA VAL A 103 27.38 -16.21 6.69
C VAL A 103 25.99 -16.74 6.27
N PRO A 104 25.74 -16.89 4.94
CA PRO A 104 24.51 -17.44 4.42
C PRO A 104 24.19 -18.83 4.98
N THR A 105 22.91 -19.09 5.26
CA THR A 105 22.46 -20.33 5.91
C THR A 105 22.90 -21.59 5.16
N VAL A 106 22.89 -21.59 3.83
CA VAL A 106 23.33 -22.74 3.02
C VAL A 106 24.77 -23.17 3.31
N ILE A 107 25.63 -22.22 3.70
CA ILE A 107 27.03 -22.47 4.05
C ILE A 107 27.13 -22.91 5.52
N LYS A 108 26.43 -22.21 6.43
CA LYS A 108 26.39 -22.57 7.86
C LYS A 108 25.89 -24.00 8.09
N ASP A 109 24.86 -24.41 7.37
CA ASP A 109 24.30 -25.76 7.45
C ASP A 109 25.30 -26.81 6.95
N ALA A 110 26.10 -26.48 5.93
CA ALA A 110 27.14 -27.38 5.41
C ALA A 110 28.35 -27.48 6.36
N MET A 111 28.75 -26.37 6.97
CA MET A 111 29.85 -26.32 7.95
C MET A 111 29.46 -26.87 9.33
N ASN A 112 28.16 -26.88 9.65
CA ASN A 112 27.64 -27.14 10.99
C ASN A 112 28.26 -26.21 12.06
N LEU A 113 28.35 -24.91 11.75
CA LEU A 113 28.89 -23.86 12.62
C LEU A 113 27.96 -22.64 12.66
N SER A 114 27.92 -21.95 13.81
CA SER A 114 27.25 -20.66 13.96
C SER A 114 28.09 -19.50 13.42
N ASN A 115 27.47 -18.32 13.23
CA ASN A 115 28.22 -17.11 12.85
C ASN A 115 29.25 -16.75 13.93
N GLU A 116 28.90 -16.90 15.20
CA GLU A 116 29.78 -16.60 16.34
C GLU A 116 31.01 -17.52 16.34
N GLU A 117 30.84 -18.80 16.03
CA GLU A 117 31.95 -19.76 15.91
C GLU A 117 32.86 -19.45 14.73
N ILE A 118 32.28 -19.11 13.57
CA ILE A 118 33.05 -18.73 12.37
C ILE A 118 33.82 -17.41 12.61
N ILE A 119 33.18 -16.43 13.26
CA ILE A 119 33.83 -15.16 13.63
C ILE A 119 34.95 -15.40 14.65
N ALA A 120 34.73 -16.28 15.64
CA ALA A 120 35.74 -16.63 16.64
C ALA A 120 36.95 -17.37 16.03
N ASN A 121 36.72 -18.15 14.96
CA ASN A 121 37.78 -18.80 14.19
C ASN A 121 38.52 -17.84 13.24
N GLY A 122 37.99 -16.64 13.01
CA GLY A 122 38.63 -15.61 12.20
C GLY A 122 39.80 -14.94 12.91
N ALA A 123 40.98 -15.00 12.30
CA ALA A 123 42.09 -14.16 12.75
C ALA A 123 41.72 -12.69 12.49
N GLN A 124 41.34 -11.93 13.53
CA GLN A 124 41.18 -10.48 13.39
C GLN A 124 42.53 -9.84 13.05
N LYS A 125 42.82 -9.70 11.76
CA LYS A 125 44.00 -9.00 11.25
C LYS A 125 43.59 -7.76 10.47
N THR A 126 43.68 -6.63 11.16
CA THR A 126 44.09 -5.31 10.65
C THR A 126 43.85 -5.05 9.16
N GLY A 127 42.63 -4.75 8.73
CA GLY A 127 42.37 -4.11 7.44
C GLY A 127 42.51 -4.97 6.17
N TYR A 128 42.66 -6.30 6.26
CA TYR A 128 42.72 -7.21 5.11
C TYR A 128 41.77 -8.41 5.28
N LEU A 129 41.38 -9.03 4.16
CA LEU A 129 40.70 -10.32 4.09
C LEU A 129 41.58 -11.29 3.29
N GLY A 130 42.19 -12.25 3.99
CA GLY A 130 43.12 -13.24 3.47
C GLY A 130 42.55 -14.65 3.41
N GLU A 131 43.27 -15.51 2.68
CA GLU A 131 43.05 -16.95 2.75
C GLU A 131 43.31 -17.49 4.16
N PHE A 132 42.62 -18.58 4.47
CA PHE A 132 42.55 -19.19 5.79
C PHE A 132 41.95 -18.30 6.90
N ASP A 133 41.49 -17.08 6.57
CA ASP A 133 40.70 -16.29 7.50
C ASP A 133 39.30 -16.90 7.66
N TYR A 134 38.81 -16.94 8.90
CA TYR A 134 37.50 -17.50 9.31
C TYR A 134 37.36 -19.03 9.22
N TYR A 135 38.08 -19.70 8.31
CA TYR A 135 38.09 -21.16 8.21
C TYR A 135 39.31 -21.70 7.45
N ASN A 136 39.77 -22.92 7.76
CA ASN A 136 40.99 -23.50 7.17
C ASN A 136 40.88 -23.85 5.67
N MET A 137 39.68 -23.80 5.08
CA MET A 137 39.45 -24.00 3.65
C MET A 137 39.13 -22.70 2.90
N SER A 138 39.20 -21.54 3.59
CA SER A 138 38.84 -20.27 2.97
C SER A 138 39.96 -19.69 2.11
N GLY A 139 39.60 -18.91 1.09
CA GLY A 139 40.55 -18.36 0.13
C GLY A 139 39.89 -17.55 -0.98
N TRP A 140 40.68 -17.10 -1.95
CA TRP A 140 40.20 -16.35 -3.10
C TRP A 140 40.18 -17.21 -4.36
N MET A 141 39.05 -17.17 -5.07
CA MET A 141 38.89 -17.79 -6.39
C MET A 141 38.50 -16.71 -7.40
N TYR A 142 38.77 -16.93 -8.68
CA TYR A 142 38.27 -16.05 -9.73
C TYR A 142 37.45 -16.81 -10.75
N ALA A 143 36.36 -16.18 -11.20
CA ALA A 143 35.53 -16.67 -12.29
C ALA A 143 35.58 -15.69 -13.46
N VAL A 144 35.65 -16.22 -14.69
CA VAL A 144 35.57 -15.45 -15.93
C VAL A 144 34.33 -15.92 -16.68
N ASN A 145 33.39 -15.00 -16.93
CA ASN A 145 32.10 -15.29 -17.59
C ASN A 145 31.34 -16.46 -16.92
N ASN A 146 31.25 -16.39 -15.60
CA ASN A 146 30.60 -17.38 -14.74
C ASN A 146 31.24 -18.80 -14.78
N GLU A 147 32.49 -18.92 -15.24
CA GLU A 147 33.27 -20.16 -15.22
C GLU A 147 34.56 -19.98 -14.40
N PHE A 148 34.87 -20.90 -13.50
CA PHE A 148 36.12 -20.89 -12.72
C PHE A 148 37.26 -21.51 -13.53
N PRO A 149 38.31 -20.75 -13.89
CA PRO A 149 39.44 -21.30 -14.63
C PRO A 149 40.29 -22.23 -13.75
N ASN A 150 40.81 -23.32 -14.34
CA ASN A 150 41.72 -24.25 -13.66
C ASN A 150 43.21 -23.86 -13.84
N VAL A 151 43.50 -22.56 -13.88
CA VAL A 151 44.85 -21.99 -14.06
C VAL A 151 44.97 -20.71 -13.23
N GLY A 152 46.19 -20.32 -12.87
CA GLY A 152 46.46 -19.04 -12.20
C GLY A 152 46.10 -17.85 -13.09
N ALA A 153 45.90 -16.67 -12.50
CA ALA A 153 45.44 -15.49 -13.26
C ALA A 153 46.49 -14.92 -14.23
N SER A 154 47.75 -15.33 -14.11
CA SER A 154 48.82 -15.04 -15.08
C SER A 154 48.68 -15.83 -16.39
N ASP A 155 47.98 -16.96 -16.37
CA ASP A 155 47.86 -17.89 -17.52
C ASP A 155 46.50 -17.76 -18.23
N LYS A 156 45.69 -16.77 -17.84
CA LYS A 156 44.38 -16.46 -18.44
C LYS A 156 44.38 -15.02 -18.94
N PHE A 157 43.97 -14.84 -20.20
CA PHE A 157 44.00 -13.56 -20.89
C PHE A 157 42.58 -12.99 -21.09
N PRO A 158 42.38 -11.68 -20.88
CA PRO A 158 41.10 -11.00 -21.01
C PRO A 158 40.67 -10.79 -22.47
N LYS A 159 39.36 -10.74 -22.70
CA LYS A 159 38.72 -10.29 -23.94
C LYS A 159 37.77 -9.14 -23.66
N ASP A 160 37.53 -8.31 -24.68
CA ASP A 160 36.59 -7.20 -24.53
C ASP A 160 35.20 -7.71 -24.17
N GLY A 161 34.62 -7.12 -23.12
CA GLY A 161 33.34 -7.52 -22.58
C GLY A 161 33.39 -8.75 -21.67
N ASP A 162 34.54 -9.28 -21.28
CA ASP A 162 34.60 -10.31 -20.24
C ASP A 162 34.12 -9.79 -18.88
N VAL A 163 33.59 -10.69 -18.05
CA VAL A 163 33.27 -10.43 -16.64
C VAL A 163 34.18 -11.28 -15.77
N CYS A 164 35.05 -10.64 -14.99
CA CYS A 164 35.95 -11.32 -14.05
C CYS A 164 35.59 -10.96 -12.61
N ARG A 165 35.31 -11.99 -11.81
CA ARG A 165 34.85 -11.86 -10.43
C ARG A 165 35.85 -12.54 -9.52
N TRP A 166 36.43 -11.79 -8.60
CA TRP A 166 37.25 -12.34 -7.52
C TRP A 166 36.35 -12.58 -6.32
N GLN A 167 36.17 -13.84 -5.96
CA GLN A 167 35.17 -14.29 -5.01
C GLN A 167 35.86 -15.02 -3.85
N PHE A 168 35.58 -14.58 -2.63
CA PHE A 168 36.02 -15.28 -1.43
C PHE A 168 35.21 -16.57 -1.26
N THR A 169 35.87 -17.71 -1.11
CA THR A 169 35.28 -18.97 -0.66
C THR A 169 35.59 -19.14 0.82
N LEU A 170 34.58 -19.51 1.61
CA LEU A 170 34.71 -19.83 3.03
C LEU A 170 34.86 -21.35 3.25
N TYR A 171 34.15 -22.17 2.47
CA TYR A 171 34.01 -23.61 2.72
C TYR A 171 34.05 -24.46 1.45
N GLY A 172 34.62 -25.67 1.58
CA GLY A 172 34.54 -26.72 0.54
C GLY A 172 35.35 -26.43 -0.72
N TYR A 173 36.38 -25.58 -0.63
CA TYR A 173 37.25 -25.16 -1.75
C TYR A 173 36.46 -24.66 -2.97
N GLY A 174 35.48 -23.78 -2.77
CA GLY A 174 34.61 -23.24 -3.83
C GLY A 174 33.27 -23.94 -4.00
N SER A 175 33.01 -25.02 -3.27
CA SER A 175 31.68 -25.65 -3.19
C SER A 175 30.59 -24.65 -2.79
N ASP A 176 30.92 -23.73 -1.88
CA ASP A 176 30.07 -22.65 -1.40
C ASP A 176 29.89 -21.49 -2.39
N LEU A 177 30.66 -21.47 -3.47
CA LEU A 177 30.46 -20.62 -4.65
C LEU A 177 29.65 -21.33 -5.74
N GLY A 178 29.29 -22.59 -5.52
CA GLY A 178 28.55 -23.41 -6.47
C GLY A 178 29.43 -24.17 -7.47
N GLN A 179 30.73 -24.29 -7.20
CA GLN A 179 31.66 -25.08 -8.01
C GLN A 179 31.74 -26.53 -7.49
N ASP A 180 31.62 -27.52 -8.38
CA ASP A 180 31.82 -28.92 -8.00
C ASP A 180 33.30 -29.30 -8.13
N ASN A 181 33.97 -29.42 -6.99
CA ASN A 181 35.39 -29.78 -6.90
C ASN A 181 35.59 -31.19 -6.32
N SER A 182 34.54 -32.02 -6.27
CA SER A 182 34.61 -33.39 -5.76
C SER A 182 35.59 -34.29 -6.50
N SER A 183 35.91 -33.96 -7.76
CA SER A 183 36.91 -34.68 -8.56
C SER A 183 38.36 -34.31 -8.22
N PHE A 184 38.59 -33.27 -7.42
CA PHE A 184 39.91 -32.73 -7.06
C PHE A 184 40.14 -32.72 -5.54
N GLY A 185 39.40 -33.53 -4.78
CA GLY A 185 39.51 -33.64 -3.33
C GLY A 185 38.73 -32.59 -2.53
N GLY A 186 37.91 -31.76 -3.18
CA GLY A 186 36.97 -30.84 -2.54
C GLY A 186 35.55 -31.41 -2.37
N ASP A 187 34.60 -30.55 -2.01
CA ASP A 187 33.19 -30.93 -1.86
C ASP A 187 32.39 -30.73 -3.15
N LYS A 188 31.23 -31.38 -3.26
CA LYS A 188 30.23 -31.10 -4.31
C LYS A 188 29.65 -29.71 -4.11
N ALA A 189 29.27 -29.03 -5.19
CA ALA A 189 28.62 -27.71 -5.13
C ALA A 189 27.39 -27.70 -4.18
N LEU A 190 27.34 -26.74 -3.25
CA LEU A 190 26.24 -26.62 -2.29
C LEU A 190 24.91 -26.20 -2.95
N TYR A 191 25.00 -25.45 -4.05
CA TYR A 191 23.85 -24.97 -4.82
C TYR A 191 24.28 -24.63 -6.26
N THR A 192 23.31 -24.40 -7.14
CA THR A 192 23.58 -23.90 -8.50
C THR A 192 23.44 -22.37 -8.53
N PRO A 193 24.53 -21.61 -8.78
CA PRO A 193 24.49 -20.15 -8.77
C PRO A 193 23.78 -19.61 -10.02
N ALA A 194 23.05 -18.51 -9.90
CA ALA A 194 22.58 -17.74 -11.05
C ALA A 194 23.77 -17.10 -11.79
N ASN A 195 23.70 -17.04 -13.12
CA ASN A 195 24.65 -16.26 -13.92
C ASN A 195 24.32 -14.77 -13.76
N LYS A 196 25.28 -14.02 -13.22
CA LYS A 196 25.17 -12.58 -12.90
C LYS A 196 25.88 -11.66 -13.90
N ASP A 197 26.48 -12.19 -14.96
CA ASP A 197 27.39 -11.46 -15.84
C ASP A 197 26.75 -10.22 -16.47
N SER A 198 25.54 -10.36 -17.03
CA SER A 198 24.84 -9.22 -17.66
C SER A 198 24.46 -8.13 -16.64
N LEU A 199 24.12 -8.51 -15.42
CA LEU A 199 23.81 -7.55 -14.35
C LEU A 199 25.08 -6.84 -13.85
N LEU A 200 26.17 -7.60 -13.67
CA LEU A 200 27.49 -7.06 -13.33
C LEU A 200 27.97 -6.04 -14.36
N LYS A 201 27.86 -6.37 -15.66
CA LYS A 201 28.18 -5.44 -16.76
C LYS A 201 27.38 -4.15 -16.64
N LYS A 202 26.06 -4.24 -16.43
CA LYS A 202 25.20 -3.05 -16.35
C LYS A 202 25.52 -2.19 -15.12
N VAL A 203 25.76 -2.81 -13.96
CA VAL A 203 26.20 -2.10 -12.75
C VAL A 203 27.57 -1.45 -12.97
N ALA A 204 28.49 -2.13 -13.65
CA ALA A 204 29.79 -1.60 -14.01
C ALA A 204 29.72 -0.42 -14.99
N GLU A 205 28.80 -0.45 -15.96
CA GLU A 205 28.53 0.69 -16.84
C GLU A 205 28.09 1.93 -16.03
N VAL A 206 27.16 1.77 -15.08
CA VAL A 206 26.74 2.86 -14.19
C VAL A 206 27.91 3.36 -13.34
N ASN A 207 28.69 2.44 -12.76
CA ASN A 207 29.79 2.79 -11.88
C ASN A 207 30.96 3.46 -12.58
N SER A 208 31.17 3.16 -13.87
CA SER A 208 32.21 3.76 -14.71
C SER A 208 31.71 4.96 -15.53
N ALA A 209 30.44 5.35 -15.39
CA ALA A 209 29.88 6.49 -16.11
C ALA A 209 30.47 7.82 -15.57
N PRO A 210 30.93 8.74 -16.44
CA PRO A 210 31.44 10.06 -16.00
C PRO A 210 30.41 10.90 -15.22
N ASN A 211 29.12 10.64 -15.44
CA ASN A 211 27.99 11.32 -14.80
C ASN A 211 27.26 10.44 -13.77
N LYS A 212 27.94 9.43 -13.20
CA LYS A 212 27.37 8.51 -12.20
C LYS A 212 26.55 9.20 -11.12
N ASP A 213 27.09 10.26 -10.51
CA ASP A 213 26.42 10.96 -9.40
C ASP A 213 25.10 11.60 -9.84
N ALA A 214 25.07 12.18 -11.05
CA ALA A 214 23.84 12.74 -11.63
C ALA A 214 22.83 11.64 -12.02
N LEU A 215 23.29 10.47 -12.47
CA LEU A 215 22.42 9.32 -12.73
C LEU A 215 21.79 8.79 -11.44
N LEU A 216 22.60 8.59 -10.39
CA LEU A 216 22.14 8.04 -9.10
C LEU A 216 21.42 9.06 -8.21
N ALA A 217 21.41 10.34 -8.57
CA ALA A 217 20.55 11.35 -7.95
C ALA A 217 19.06 11.15 -8.30
N LYS A 218 18.75 10.48 -9.42
CA LYS A 218 17.36 10.16 -9.79
C LYS A 218 16.86 8.97 -8.97
N GLU A 219 15.81 9.16 -8.18
CA GLU A 219 15.30 8.16 -7.23
C GLU A 219 14.94 6.82 -7.88
N SER A 220 14.36 6.86 -9.09
CA SER A 220 14.01 5.65 -9.86
C SER A 220 15.25 4.84 -10.27
N ILE A 221 16.31 5.51 -10.73
CA ILE A 221 17.60 4.88 -11.09
C ILE A 221 18.28 4.38 -9.82
N ARG A 222 18.29 5.17 -8.74
CA ARG A 222 18.87 4.77 -7.46
C ARG A 222 18.24 3.50 -6.92
N THR A 223 16.91 3.44 -6.91
CA THR A 223 16.16 2.26 -6.44
C THR A 223 16.48 1.04 -7.27
N ALA A 224 16.49 1.16 -8.60
CA ALA A 224 16.81 0.06 -9.49
C ALA A 224 18.27 -0.41 -9.35
N TYR A 225 19.21 0.53 -9.13
CA TYR A 225 20.61 0.26 -8.88
C TYR A 225 20.83 -0.49 -7.55
N ASP A 226 20.12 -0.10 -6.49
CA ASP A 226 20.19 -0.76 -5.18
C ASP A 226 19.58 -2.18 -5.23
N GLN A 227 18.50 -2.38 -5.99
CA GLN A 227 17.93 -3.70 -6.28
C GLN A 227 18.92 -4.60 -7.05
N ALA A 228 19.61 -4.04 -8.06
CA ALA A 228 20.67 -4.75 -8.77
C ALA A 228 21.78 -5.20 -7.83
N ASN A 229 22.29 -4.32 -6.97
CA ASN A 229 23.32 -4.69 -6.00
C ASN A 229 22.84 -5.74 -4.99
N THR A 230 21.58 -5.66 -4.55
CA THR A 230 20.97 -6.68 -3.67
C THR A 230 20.95 -8.06 -4.34
N ALA A 231 20.58 -8.13 -5.61
CA ALA A 231 20.62 -9.37 -6.38
C ALA A 231 22.05 -9.89 -6.59
N LEU A 232 23.04 -9.00 -6.77
CA LEU A 232 24.45 -9.37 -6.91
C LEU A 232 25.03 -10.01 -5.65
N ILE A 233 24.71 -9.50 -4.45
CA ILE A 233 25.27 -10.03 -3.19
C ILE A 233 24.57 -11.29 -2.67
N ASN A 234 23.34 -11.58 -3.12
CA ASN A 234 22.62 -12.77 -2.71
C ASN A 234 23.18 -14.02 -3.43
N LEU A 235 23.85 -14.92 -2.69
CA LEU A 235 24.48 -16.12 -3.24
C LEU A 235 23.49 -17.07 -3.93
N THR A 236 22.36 -17.34 -3.27
CA THR A 236 21.36 -18.31 -3.73
C THR A 236 20.21 -17.64 -4.47
N VAL A 237 20.45 -16.44 -5.01
CA VAL A 237 19.47 -15.72 -5.84
C VAL A 237 19.09 -16.56 -7.05
N ASP A 238 17.81 -16.58 -7.41
CA ASP A 238 17.39 -17.24 -8.63
C ASP A 238 17.67 -16.38 -9.88
N GLN A 239 17.83 -17.03 -11.03
CA GLN A 239 18.10 -16.33 -12.29
C GLN A 239 16.99 -15.33 -12.68
N SER A 240 15.74 -15.59 -12.28
CA SER A 240 14.63 -14.69 -12.63
C SER A 240 14.74 -13.34 -11.92
N THR A 241 15.18 -13.35 -10.67
CA THR A 241 15.44 -12.15 -9.86
C THR A 241 16.60 -11.34 -10.45
N VAL A 242 17.67 -12.02 -10.88
CA VAL A 242 18.80 -11.36 -11.59
C VAL A 242 18.32 -10.70 -12.89
N ASN A 243 17.50 -11.41 -13.68
CA ASN A 243 16.95 -10.87 -14.93
C ASN A 243 16.01 -9.69 -14.68
N THR A 244 15.14 -9.77 -13.67
CA THR A 244 14.25 -8.67 -13.29
C THR A 244 15.06 -7.45 -12.86
N ALA A 245 16.06 -7.62 -11.99
CA ALA A 245 16.91 -6.52 -11.56
C ALA A 245 17.65 -5.86 -12.74
N LEU A 246 18.12 -6.66 -13.71
CA LEU A 246 18.72 -6.16 -14.95
C LEU A 246 17.72 -5.36 -15.80
N THR A 247 16.50 -5.88 -15.99
CA THR A 247 15.45 -5.19 -16.74
C THR A 247 15.09 -3.88 -16.06
N THR A 248 14.83 -3.90 -14.75
CA THR A 248 14.46 -2.70 -13.98
C THR A 248 15.55 -1.63 -14.02
N LEU A 249 16.83 -2.01 -13.89
CA LEU A 249 17.94 -1.06 -14.00
C LEU A 249 18.07 -0.48 -15.42
N ASN A 250 17.93 -1.31 -16.46
CA ASN A 250 17.92 -0.82 -17.84
C ASN A 250 16.75 0.13 -18.11
N ASP A 251 15.55 -0.21 -17.65
CA ASP A 251 14.37 0.63 -17.85
C ASP A 251 14.53 1.98 -17.14
N ALA A 252 15.00 1.98 -15.89
CA ALA A 252 15.24 3.22 -15.15
C ALA A 252 16.29 4.11 -15.82
N LEU A 253 17.38 3.53 -16.33
CA LEU A 253 18.44 4.27 -17.03
C LEU A 253 18.00 4.83 -18.39
N ASN A 254 17.07 4.15 -19.07
CA ASN A 254 16.61 4.51 -20.42
C ASN A 254 15.29 5.30 -20.45
N ASN A 255 14.57 5.41 -19.33
CA ASN A 255 13.33 6.17 -19.25
C ASN A 255 13.59 7.68 -19.40
N VAL A 256 12.92 8.28 -20.38
CA VAL A 256 12.90 9.74 -20.57
C VAL A 256 11.91 10.33 -19.57
N ASP A 257 12.39 11.22 -18.71
CA ASP A 257 11.53 12.02 -17.84
C ASP A 257 10.79 13.05 -18.70
N ILE A 258 9.46 12.97 -18.71
CA ILE A 258 8.57 13.83 -19.50
C ILE A 258 7.68 14.71 -18.62
N SER A 259 7.80 14.66 -17.30
CA SER A 259 6.80 15.25 -16.39
C SER A 259 6.62 16.75 -16.62
N THR A 260 7.72 17.46 -16.85
CA THR A 260 7.71 18.91 -17.12
C THR A 260 6.99 19.21 -18.43
N GLN A 261 7.40 18.58 -19.54
CA GLN A 261 6.81 18.82 -20.85
C GLN A 261 5.34 18.42 -20.89
N LEU A 262 4.98 17.29 -20.26
CA LEU A 262 3.58 16.87 -20.14
C LEU A 262 2.74 17.90 -19.38
N ASN A 263 3.21 18.35 -18.22
CA ASN A 263 2.48 19.32 -17.40
C ASN A 263 2.35 20.68 -18.11
N ASP A 264 3.44 21.18 -18.72
CA ASP A 264 3.44 22.41 -19.50
C ASP A 264 2.46 22.32 -20.68
N SER A 265 2.44 21.19 -21.38
CA SER A 265 1.54 20.99 -22.52
C SER A 265 0.06 20.89 -22.14
N LEU A 266 -0.26 20.20 -21.04
CA LEU A 266 -1.63 20.16 -20.51
C LEU A 266 -2.10 21.56 -20.07
N GLY A 267 -1.23 22.32 -19.39
CA GLY A 267 -1.51 23.72 -19.02
C GLY A 267 -1.66 24.64 -20.24
N TYR A 268 -0.85 24.42 -21.28
CA TYR A 268 -0.95 25.15 -22.55
C TYR A 268 -2.30 24.87 -23.24
N ILE A 269 -2.72 23.60 -23.33
CA ILE A 269 -4.02 23.21 -23.87
C ILE A 269 -5.16 23.91 -23.13
N LEU A 270 -5.19 23.84 -21.78
CA LEU A 270 -6.22 24.49 -20.98
C LEU A 270 -6.30 26.00 -21.25
N THR A 271 -5.13 26.64 -21.40
CA THR A 271 -5.03 28.08 -21.66
C THR A 271 -5.51 28.46 -23.06
N LYS A 272 -5.19 27.65 -24.08
CA LYS A 272 -5.53 27.93 -25.48
C LYS A 272 -6.93 27.49 -25.87
N VAL A 273 -7.50 26.53 -25.16
CA VAL A 273 -8.86 26.01 -25.38
C VAL A 273 -9.69 26.20 -24.11
N PRO A 274 -10.00 27.45 -23.69
CA PRO A 274 -10.75 27.70 -22.46
C PRO A 274 -12.23 27.31 -22.58
N ASN A 275 -12.75 27.21 -23.80
CA ASN A 275 -14.15 26.90 -24.10
C ASN A 275 -14.26 25.80 -25.17
N PRO A 276 -13.91 24.55 -24.83
CA PRO A 276 -14.01 23.47 -25.80
C PRO A 276 -15.47 23.26 -26.26
N SER A 277 -15.65 22.84 -27.50
CA SER A 277 -16.93 22.54 -28.15
C SER A 277 -16.80 21.37 -29.14
N PHE A 278 -17.91 20.98 -29.78
CA PHE A 278 -17.93 19.90 -30.77
C PHE A 278 -17.18 20.31 -32.06
N GLY A 279 -16.20 19.51 -32.49
CA GLY A 279 -15.46 19.71 -33.74
C GLY A 279 -13.98 19.34 -33.65
N THR A 280 -13.42 18.82 -34.75
CA THR A 280 -12.06 18.25 -34.84
C THR A 280 -10.95 19.11 -34.23
N GLY A 281 -11.03 20.44 -34.36
CA GLY A 281 -10.08 21.40 -33.77
C GLY A 281 -10.71 22.29 -32.69
N SER A 282 -11.89 21.91 -32.20
CA SER A 282 -12.74 22.71 -31.30
C SER A 282 -12.62 22.27 -29.84
N GLY A 283 -11.90 21.17 -29.55
CA GLY A 283 -11.45 20.84 -28.20
C GLY A 283 -11.71 19.41 -27.72
N GLU A 284 -12.27 18.51 -28.52
CA GLU A 284 -12.49 17.11 -28.09
C GLU A 284 -11.17 16.39 -27.74
N TRP A 285 -10.11 16.60 -28.52
CA TRP A 285 -8.78 16.06 -28.23
C TRP A 285 -8.13 16.72 -27.01
N SER A 286 -8.36 18.02 -26.84
CA SER A 286 -7.94 18.78 -25.67
C SER A 286 -8.60 18.25 -24.39
N VAL A 287 -9.92 18.03 -24.43
CA VAL A 287 -10.70 17.42 -23.33
C VAL A 287 -10.20 16.02 -23.02
N LEU A 288 -9.97 15.19 -24.04
CA LEU A 288 -9.40 13.86 -23.86
C LEU A 288 -8.03 13.92 -23.18
N SER A 289 -7.14 14.82 -23.61
CA SER A 289 -5.81 14.98 -23.05
C SER A 289 -5.85 15.41 -21.59
N LEU A 290 -6.64 16.45 -21.27
CA LEU A 290 -6.80 16.98 -19.91
C LEU A 290 -7.41 15.93 -18.97
N ALA A 291 -8.47 15.25 -19.41
CA ALA A 291 -9.16 14.25 -18.60
C ALA A 291 -8.30 13.01 -18.37
N ARG A 292 -7.64 12.48 -19.42
CA ARG A 292 -6.80 11.27 -19.30
C ARG A 292 -5.46 11.54 -18.64
N GLY A 293 -4.95 12.77 -18.73
CA GLY A 293 -3.79 13.26 -17.98
C GLY A 293 -4.09 13.60 -16.52
N ASN A 294 -5.36 13.49 -16.08
CA ASN A 294 -5.83 13.87 -14.75
C ASN A 294 -5.37 15.29 -14.35
N TYR A 295 -5.40 16.22 -15.32
CA TYR A 295 -4.96 17.59 -15.11
C TYR A 295 -6.03 18.38 -14.37
N SER A 296 -5.61 19.21 -13.41
CA SER A 296 -6.53 20.07 -12.67
C SER A 296 -7.10 21.16 -13.58
N VAL A 297 -8.42 21.21 -13.70
CA VAL A 297 -9.14 22.24 -14.48
C VAL A 297 -10.11 23.00 -13.57
N PRO A 298 -10.58 24.21 -13.96
CA PRO A 298 -11.65 24.88 -13.24
C PRO A 298 -12.91 24.01 -13.12
N ASP A 299 -13.60 24.04 -11.98
CA ASP A 299 -14.72 23.13 -11.66
C ASP A 299 -15.79 23.03 -12.75
N GLN A 300 -16.09 24.15 -13.42
CA GLN A 300 -17.12 24.22 -14.46
C GLN A 300 -16.61 23.90 -15.87
N TYR A 301 -15.31 23.66 -16.07
CA TYR A 301 -14.73 23.49 -17.40
C TYR A 301 -15.34 22.31 -18.18
N PHE A 302 -15.30 21.11 -17.59
CA PHE A 302 -15.88 19.91 -18.22
C PHE A 302 -17.42 19.90 -18.16
N VAL A 303 -18.03 20.50 -17.14
CA VAL A 303 -19.49 20.64 -17.03
C VAL A 303 -20.02 21.49 -18.18
N ASN A 304 -19.41 22.66 -18.42
CA ASN A 304 -19.78 23.55 -19.51
C ASN A 304 -19.54 22.92 -20.88
N TYR A 305 -18.47 22.16 -21.05
CA TYR A 305 -18.24 21.37 -22.27
C TYR A 305 -19.39 20.38 -22.51
N TYR A 306 -19.72 19.55 -21.51
CA TYR A 306 -20.79 18.57 -21.64
C TYR A 306 -22.14 19.21 -21.96
N ASN A 307 -22.47 20.34 -21.31
CA ASN A 307 -23.71 21.07 -21.60
C ASN A 307 -23.75 21.57 -23.06
N ARG A 308 -22.65 22.15 -23.57
CA ARG A 308 -22.56 22.55 -24.99
C ARG A 308 -22.72 21.37 -25.94
N ILE A 309 -22.21 20.19 -25.58
CA ILE A 309 -22.41 18.96 -26.35
C ILE A 309 -23.88 18.54 -26.35
N VAL A 310 -24.54 18.54 -25.19
CA VAL A 310 -25.98 18.23 -25.08
C VAL A 310 -26.79 19.17 -25.97
N ASP A 311 -26.51 20.48 -25.92
CA ASP A 311 -27.19 21.47 -26.76
C ASP A 311 -26.93 21.24 -28.25
N THR A 312 -25.68 20.90 -28.62
CA THR A 312 -25.30 20.56 -30.01
C THR A 312 -26.06 19.33 -30.51
N VAL A 313 -26.08 18.25 -29.73
CA VAL A 313 -26.75 17.00 -30.09
C VAL A 313 -28.26 17.21 -30.23
N LYS A 314 -28.88 17.94 -29.29
CA LYS A 314 -30.32 18.29 -29.36
C LYS A 314 -30.63 19.15 -30.58
N SER A 315 -29.84 20.19 -30.83
CA SER A 315 -30.03 21.08 -31.98
C SER A 315 -29.87 20.37 -33.32
N ALA A 316 -29.03 19.32 -33.35
CA ALA A 316 -28.82 18.47 -34.52
C ALA A 316 -29.84 17.31 -34.63
N ASN A 317 -30.82 17.20 -33.72
CA ASN A 317 -31.73 16.05 -33.61
C ASN A 317 -30.98 14.70 -33.60
N GLY A 318 -29.84 14.64 -32.91
CA GLY A 318 -28.98 13.45 -32.84
C GLY A 318 -28.12 13.19 -34.09
N VAL A 319 -28.25 13.98 -35.16
CA VAL A 319 -27.52 13.78 -36.43
C VAL A 319 -26.29 14.68 -36.50
N LEU A 320 -25.18 14.27 -35.89
CA LEU A 320 -23.91 15.01 -35.88
C LEU A 320 -23.24 15.07 -37.26
N SER A 321 -23.46 14.04 -38.09
CA SER A 321 -22.99 14.01 -39.47
C SER A 321 -23.80 13.03 -40.30
N THR A 322 -24.07 13.39 -41.55
CA THR A 322 -24.73 12.50 -42.53
C THR A 322 -23.74 11.59 -43.24
N SER A 323 -22.48 12.00 -43.37
CA SER A 323 -21.43 11.31 -44.14
C SER A 323 -20.28 10.76 -43.30
N LYS A 324 -20.03 11.29 -42.10
CA LYS A 324 -18.87 10.92 -41.28
C LYS A 324 -19.27 10.31 -39.94
N ASN A 325 -19.32 8.99 -39.87
CA ASN A 325 -19.56 8.30 -38.60
C ASN A 325 -18.40 8.50 -37.60
N THR A 326 -17.19 8.88 -38.07
CA THR A 326 -16.05 9.17 -37.20
C THR A 326 -16.27 10.39 -36.29
N GLU A 327 -17.19 11.30 -36.64
CA GLU A 327 -17.55 12.44 -35.77
C GLU A 327 -18.20 11.96 -34.47
N TYR A 328 -19.03 10.91 -34.53
CA TYR A 328 -19.61 10.28 -33.35
C TYR A 328 -18.53 9.59 -32.52
N ALA A 329 -17.65 8.82 -33.18
CA ALA A 329 -16.57 8.12 -32.49
C ALA A 329 -15.66 9.09 -31.73
N ARG A 330 -15.28 10.23 -32.33
CA ARG A 330 -14.45 11.25 -31.66
C ARG A 330 -15.15 11.84 -30.43
N LEU A 331 -16.43 12.18 -30.55
CA LEU A 331 -17.21 12.70 -29.42
C LEU A 331 -17.35 11.65 -28.30
N ILE A 332 -17.63 10.39 -28.65
CA ILE A 332 -17.70 9.28 -27.69
C ILE A 332 -16.39 9.15 -26.91
N LEU A 333 -15.23 9.34 -27.54
CA LEU A 333 -13.94 9.29 -26.85
C LEU A 333 -13.75 10.43 -25.85
N ALA A 334 -14.13 11.66 -26.21
CA ALA A 334 -14.08 12.78 -25.26
C ALA A 334 -15.04 12.56 -24.08
N LEU A 335 -16.27 12.09 -24.34
CA LEU A 335 -17.25 11.79 -23.29
C LEU A 335 -16.81 10.61 -22.40
N SER A 336 -16.26 9.56 -22.99
CA SER A 336 -15.73 8.40 -22.25
C SER A 336 -14.57 8.81 -21.35
N ALA A 337 -13.69 9.72 -21.81
CA ALA A 337 -12.60 10.25 -21.01
C ALA A 337 -13.11 11.03 -19.79
N LEU A 338 -14.27 11.68 -19.92
CA LEU A 338 -14.99 12.35 -18.83
C LEU A 338 -15.88 11.41 -18.00
N GLY A 339 -15.85 10.11 -18.26
CA GLY A 339 -16.73 9.13 -17.63
C GLY A 339 -18.22 9.37 -17.89
N LYS A 340 -18.59 10.11 -18.94
CA LYS A 340 -19.97 10.38 -19.34
C LYS A 340 -20.49 9.26 -20.22
N ASP A 341 -21.73 8.85 -19.96
CA ASP A 341 -22.41 7.84 -20.77
C ASP A 341 -22.75 8.41 -22.15
N SER A 342 -22.30 7.72 -23.20
CA SER A 342 -22.58 8.06 -24.59
C SER A 342 -23.85 7.39 -25.13
N THR A 343 -24.53 6.55 -24.33
CA THR A 343 -25.79 5.91 -24.72
C THR A 343 -27.02 6.82 -24.55
N ASP A 344 -26.90 7.89 -23.76
CA ASP A 344 -27.90 8.94 -23.62
C ASP A 344 -27.24 10.31 -23.48
N VAL A 345 -27.15 11.05 -24.58
CA VAL A 345 -26.67 12.43 -24.61
C VAL A 345 -27.79 13.32 -25.12
N GLY A 346 -28.46 14.00 -24.19
CA GLY A 346 -29.60 14.85 -24.52
C GLY A 346 -30.80 14.10 -25.11
N GLY A 347 -30.97 12.81 -24.78
CA GLY A 347 -32.03 11.94 -25.30
C GLY A 347 -31.62 11.09 -26.50
N TYR A 348 -30.35 11.15 -26.94
CA TYR A 348 -29.87 10.47 -28.13
C TYR A 348 -28.71 9.51 -27.83
N ASN A 349 -28.78 8.31 -28.41
CA ASN A 349 -27.72 7.31 -28.31
C ASN A 349 -26.68 7.49 -29.42
N LEU A 350 -25.51 8.02 -29.06
CA LEU A 350 -24.43 8.36 -30.01
C LEU A 350 -23.74 7.14 -30.63
N LEU A 351 -23.95 5.93 -30.08
CA LEU A 351 -23.40 4.69 -30.60
C LEU A 351 -24.20 4.14 -31.79
N THR A 352 -25.47 4.53 -31.91
CA THR A 352 -26.39 4.00 -32.94
C THR A 352 -25.85 4.18 -34.37
N PRO A 353 -25.29 5.34 -34.77
CA PRO A 353 -24.73 5.50 -36.11
C PRO A 353 -23.54 4.57 -36.39
N LEU A 354 -22.76 4.22 -35.35
CA LEU A 354 -21.65 3.26 -35.46
C LEU A 354 -22.12 1.80 -35.55
N ALA A 355 -23.40 1.53 -35.23
CA ALA A 355 -23.98 0.19 -35.33
C ALA A 355 -24.43 -0.17 -36.75
N ASP A 356 -24.52 0.80 -37.67
CA ASP A 356 -24.63 0.57 -39.10
C ASP A 356 -23.23 0.29 -39.68
N TYR A 357 -22.93 -1.00 -39.85
CA TYR A 357 -21.63 -1.49 -40.32
C TYR A 357 -21.29 -0.96 -41.71
N ASP A 358 -22.22 -1.07 -42.67
CA ASP A 358 -21.99 -0.72 -44.07
C ASP A 358 -21.72 0.78 -44.21
N LYS A 359 -22.52 1.61 -43.53
CA LYS A 359 -22.31 3.06 -43.51
C LYS A 359 -20.96 3.41 -42.88
N THR A 360 -20.59 2.75 -41.79
CA THR A 360 -19.34 3.03 -41.08
C THR A 360 -18.11 2.68 -41.91
N VAL A 361 -18.06 1.47 -42.49
CA VAL A 361 -16.89 1.02 -43.27
C VAL A 361 -16.80 1.65 -44.67
N SER A 362 -17.87 2.31 -45.15
CA SER A 362 -17.83 3.11 -46.38
C SER A 362 -16.79 4.23 -46.37
N GLN A 363 -16.39 4.69 -45.17
CA GLN A 363 -15.29 5.65 -44.97
C GLN A 363 -13.89 5.01 -45.04
N GLY A 364 -13.80 3.76 -45.49
CA GLY A 364 -12.55 3.00 -45.54
C GLY A 364 -12.14 2.44 -44.17
N ILE A 365 -10.87 2.07 -44.05
CA ILE A 365 -10.32 1.46 -42.82
C ILE A 365 -10.50 2.37 -41.59
N ASN A 366 -10.43 3.70 -41.80
CA ASN A 366 -10.52 4.67 -40.73
C ASN A 366 -11.89 4.62 -40.00
N GLY A 367 -12.98 4.40 -40.74
CA GLY A 367 -14.30 4.23 -40.15
C GLY A 367 -14.38 3.00 -39.23
N GLY A 368 -13.82 1.86 -39.66
CA GLY A 368 -13.79 0.65 -38.85
C GLY A 368 -12.89 0.77 -37.61
N ILE A 369 -11.74 1.45 -37.74
CA ILE A 369 -10.81 1.72 -36.63
C ILE A 369 -11.49 2.56 -35.55
N PHE A 370 -12.03 3.73 -35.92
CA PHE A 370 -12.65 4.63 -34.94
C PHE A 370 -13.91 4.05 -34.31
N ALA A 371 -14.71 3.29 -35.06
CA ALA A 371 -15.87 2.61 -34.50
C ALA A 371 -15.46 1.58 -33.43
N LEU A 372 -14.45 0.77 -33.71
CA LEU A 372 -13.96 -0.22 -32.75
C LEU A 372 -13.37 0.45 -31.50
N ILE A 373 -12.55 1.49 -31.67
CA ILE A 373 -12.00 2.30 -30.57
C ILE A 373 -13.13 2.91 -29.73
N ALA A 374 -14.16 3.49 -30.34
CA ALA A 374 -15.28 4.10 -29.63
C ALA A 374 -16.15 3.07 -28.88
N PHE A 375 -16.39 1.88 -29.44
CA PHE A 375 -17.11 0.83 -28.72
C PHE A 375 -16.30 0.28 -27.55
N ASP A 376 -14.99 0.16 -27.71
CA ASP A 376 -14.11 -0.42 -26.69
C ASP A 376 -13.66 0.59 -25.64
N SER A 377 -13.86 1.88 -25.87
CA SER A 377 -13.38 2.92 -24.96
C SER A 377 -13.93 2.82 -23.56
N ASN A 378 -15.21 2.44 -23.42
CA ASN A 378 -15.83 2.15 -22.14
C ASN A 378 -16.58 0.80 -22.18
N ASN A 379 -16.13 -0.12 -23.05
CA ASN A 379 -16.77 -1.41 -23.29
C ASN A 379 -18.29 -1.31 -23.57
N TYR A 380 -18.68 -0.33 -24.40
CA TYR A 380 -20.07 -0.10 -24.75
C TYR A 380 -20.68 -1.31 -25.46
N GLN A 381 -21.96 -1.56 -25.18
CA GLN A 381 -22.76 -2.49 -25.96
C GLN A 381 -23.09 -1.86 -27.31
N ILE A 382 -22.98 -2.65 -28.39
CA ILE A 382 -23.34 -2.19 -29.73
C ILE A 382 -24.88 -2.18 -29.81
N PRO A 383 -25.53 -1.03 -30.06
CA PRO A 383 -26.99 -0.98 -30.18
C PRO A 383 -27.52 -1.85 -31.32
N THR A 384 -28.73 -2.38 -31.15
CA THR A 384 -29.46 -3.02 -32.25
C THR A 384 -30.02 -1.94 -33.17
N ILE A 385 -29.86 -2.12 -34.48
CA ILE A 385 -30.45 -1.25 -35.50
C ILE A 385 -31.62 -1.94 -36.22
N ALA A 386 -32.54 -1.16 -36.78
CA ALA A 386 -33.74 -1.68 -37.44
C ALA A 386 -33.41 -2.60 -38.62
N ASP A 387 -32.39 -2.25 -39.42
CA ASP A 387 -31.91 -3.07 -40.51
C ASP A 387 -30.84 -4.05 -40.02
N SER A 388 -31.29 -5.23 -39.57
CA SER A 388 -30.41 -6.28 -39.07
C SER A 388 -29.35 -6.76 -40.07
N THR A 389 -29.53 -6.53 -41.38
CA THR A 389 -28.54 -6.90 -42.40
C THR A 389 -27.28 -6.04 -42.31
N LYS A 390 -27.42 -4.79 -41.87
CA LYS A 390 -26.34 -3.81 -41.68
C LYS A 390 -25.75 -3.82 -40.27
N GLN A 391 -26.23 -4.70 -39.39
CA GLN A 391 -25.82 -4.72 -37.98
C GLN A 391 -24.30 -4.92 -37.83
N ALA A 392 -23.66 -4.03 -37.10
CA ALA A 392 -22.26 -4.15 -36.72
C ALA A 392 -22.05 -5.11 -35.56
N THR A 393 -20.87 -5.74 -35.53
CA THR A 393 -20.33 -6.46 -34.38
C THR A 393 -18.85 -6.12 -34.24
N ARG A 394 -18.28 -6.27 -33.04
CA ARG A 394 -16.82 -6.14 -32.82
C ARG A 394 -16.04 -7.04 -33.77
N GLU A 395 -16.49 -8.28 -33.95
CA GLU A 395 -15.88 -9.24 -34.87
C GLU A 395 -15.90 -8.76 -36.32
N LYS A 396 -17.00 -8.16 -36.80
CA LYS A 396 -17.07 -7.58 -38.15
C LYS A 396 -16.03 -6.48 -38.34
N TYR A 397 -15.90 -5.55 -37.37
CA TYR A 397 -14.89 -4.48 -37.46
C TYR A 397 -13.46 -5.01 -37.36
N VAL A 398 -13.17 -5.93 -36.44
CA VAL A 398 -11.86 -6.60 -36.34
C VAL A 398 -11.50 -7.28 -37.66
N ASN A 399 -12.40 -8.10 -38.21
CA ASN A 399 -12.17 -8.80 -39.47
C ASN A 399 -11.99 -7.82 -40.64
N TYR A 400 -12.74 -6.73 -40.68
CA TYR A 400 -12.59 -5.68 -41.68
C TYR A 400 -11.20 -5.04 -41.59
N ILE A 401 -10.76 -4.61 -40.41
CA ILE A 401 -9.42 -4.03 -40.22
C ILE A 401 -8.36 -5.04 -40.65
N LEU A 402 -8.43 -6.29 -40.16
CA LEU A 402 -7.49 -7.35 -40.55
C LEU A 402 -7.48 -7.62 -42.06
N SER A 403 -8.60 -7.41 -42.76
CA SER A 403 -8.67 -7.59 -44.23
C SER A 403 -7.90 -6.51 -45.00
N LYS A 404 -7.62 -5.37 -44.36
CA LYS A 404 -6.92 -4.22 -44.95
C LYS A 404 -5.41 -4.25 -44.69
N GLU A 405 -4.89 -5.32 -44.08
CA GLU A 405 -3.45 -5.49 -43.91
C GLU A 405 -2.75 -5.46 -45.27
N VAL A 406 -1.72 -4.61 -45.37
CA VAL A 406 -0.96 -4.43 -46.60
C VAL A 406 -0.28 -5.75 -46.97
N LYS A 407 -0.45 -6.19 -48.22
CA LYS A 407 0.09 -7.44 -48.78
C LYS A 407 -0.24 -8.70 -47.95
N LYS A 408 -1.42 -8.71 -47.33
CA LYS A 408 -1.91 -9.86 -46.54
C LYS A 408 -1.75 -11.18 -47.27
N GLY A 409 -1.31 -12.21 -46.53
CA GLY A 409 -1.12 -13.56 -47.06
C GLY A 409 0.20 -13.78 -47.80
N THR A 410 1.09 -12.78 -47.83
CA THR A 410 2.44 -12.89 -48.38
C THR A 410 3.50 -12.73 -47.29
N ASP A 411 4.75 -13.07 -47.59
CA ASP A 411 5.89 -12.85 -46.67
C ASP A 411 6.21 -11.35 -46.44
N GLN A 412 5.59 -10.47 -47.24
CA GLN A 412 5.66 -9.01 -47.12
C GLN A 412 4.45 -8.42 -46.38
N ALA A 413 3.58 -9.27 -45.79
CA ALA A 413 2.44 -8.80 -45.03
C ALA A 413 2.88 -8.00 -43.80
N GLY A 414 2.18 -6.89 -43.55
CA GLY A 414 2.35 -6.11 -42.33
C GLY A 414 1.97 -4.66 -42.54
N GLY A 415 1.41 -4.06 -41.50
CA GLY A 415 0.98 -2.68 -41.50
C GLY A 415 -0.28 -2.41 -42.32
N PHE A 416 -0.72 -1.17 -42.28
CA PHE A 416 -1.97 -0.70 -42.88
C PHE A 416 -1.73 0.64 -43.57
N ALA A 417 -2.61 0.99 -44.51
CA ALA A 417 -2.56 2.24 -45.24
C ALA A 417 -3.96 2.75 -45.51
N LEU A 418 -4.13 4.07 -45.61
CA LEU A 418 -5.40 4.65 -46.03
C LEU A 418 -5.67 4.33 -47.51
N PHE A 419 -4.61 4.42 -48.32
CA PHE A 419 -4.59 4.12 -49.75
C PHE A 419 -3.25 3.47 -50.14
N GLY A 420 -3.22 2.75 -51.26
CA GLY A 420 -1.99 2.15 -51.79
C GLY A 420 -1.58 0.83 -51.12
N THR A 421 -0.34 0.41 -51.36
CA THR A 421 0.20 -0.91 -50.98
C THR A 421 1.44 -0.84 -50.11
N THR A 422 1.66 0.30 -49.44
CA THR A 422 2.82 0.55 -48.57
C THR A 422 2.32 0.90 -47.18
N PRO A 423 2.86 0.30 -46.11
CA PRO A 423 2.45 0.64 -44.74
C PRO A 423 2.68 2.12 -44.43
N ASP A 424 1.65 2.77 -43.89
CA ASP A 424 1.65 4.15 -43.43
C ASP A 424 1.77 4.18 -41.90
N PRO A 425 2.65 5.00 -41.30
CA PRO A 425 2.85 5.00 -39.85
C PRO A 425 1.59 5.39 -39.08
N ASP A 426 0.77 6.32 -39.58
CA ASP A 426 -0.42 6.82 -38.89
C ASP A 426 -1.52 5.75 -38.86
N ILE A 427 -1.93 5.28 -40.04
CA ILE A 427 -3.00 4.29 -40.17
C ILE A 427 -2.59 2.94 -39.58
N THR A 428 -1.32 2.55 -39.72
CA THR A 428 -0.83 1.35 -39.05
C THR A 428 -0.97 1.47 -37.54
N SER A 429 -0.58 2.61 -36.98
CA SER A 429 -0.67 2.85 -35.54
C SER A 429 -2.11 2.92 -35.05
N MET A 430 -2.99 3.62 -35.75
CA MET A 430 -4.41 3.69 -35.40
C MET A 430 -5.08 2.30 -35.47
N ALA A 431 -4.72 1.47 -36.47
CA ALA A 431 -5.18 0.08 -36.53
C ALA A 431 -4.68 -0.76 -35.34
N LEU A 432 -3.41 -0.58 -34.93
CA LEU A 432 -2.87 -1.22 -33.74
C LEU A 432 -3.60 -0.80 -32.46
N GLN A 433 -3.93 0.50 -32.33
CA GLN A 433 -4.71 1.01 -31.20
C GLN A 433 -6.09 0.35 -31.12
N ALA A 434 -6.79 0.20 -32.25
CA ALA A 434 -8.09 -0.48 -32.33
C ALA A 434 -8.00 -2.00 -32.06
N LEU A 435 -6.91 -2.64 -32.48
CA LEU A 435 -6.70 -4.08 -32.34
C LEU A 435 -6.12 -4.48 -30.97
N ALA A 436 -5.58 -3.54 -30.19
CA ALA A 436 -4.93 -3.80 -28.91
C ALA A 436 -5.79 -4.61 -27.91
N PRO A 437 -7.11 -4.38 -27.76
CA PRO A 437 -7.96 -5.20 -26.88
C PRO A 437 -8.10 -6.66 -27.33
N TYR A 438 -7.79 -6.96 -28.60
CA TYR A 438 -8.02 -8.25 -29.24
C TYR A 438 -6.74 -9.08 -29.40
N GLN A 439 -5.64 -8.71 -28.75
CA GLN A 439 -4.34 -9.43 -28.78
C GLN A 439 -4.43 -10.91 -28.38
N SER A 440 -5.48 -11.32 -27.67
CA SER A 440 -5.72 -12.73 -27.33
C SER A 440 -6.15 -13.60 -28.53
N MET A 441 -6.61 -12.97 -29.62
CA MET A 441 -6.93 -13.61 -30.89
C MET A 441 -5.64 -13.85 -31.69
N PRO A 442 -5.31 -15.10 -32.08
CA PRO A 442 -4.03 -15.42 -32.71
C PRO A 442 -3.75 -14.62 -33.99
N GLU A 443 -4.76 -14.42 -34.84
CA GLU A 443 -4.60 -13.68 -36.08
C GLU A 443 -4.33 -12.20 -35.82
N VAL A 444 -5.05 -11.59 -34.86
CA VAL A 444 -4.81 -10.21 -34.44
C VAL A 444 -3.39 -10.04 -33.91
N ASN A 445 -2.94 -10.93 -33.02
CA ASN A 445 -1.58 -10.87 -32.49
C ASN A 445 -0.52 -11.04 -33.59
N ALA A 446 -0.75 -11.95 -34.54
CA ALA A 446 0.17 -12.15 -35.66
C ALA A 446 0.25 -10.90 -36.54
N THR A 447 -0.90 -10.27 -36.86
CA THR A 447 -0.96 -9.01 -37.61
C THR A 447 -0.32 -7.85 -36.83
N ILE A 448 -0.54 -7.75 -35.51
CA ILE A 448 0.11 -6.76 -34.64
C ILE A 448 1.63 -6.90 -34.73
N ASN A 449 2.18 -8.11 -34.59
CA ASN A 449 3.62 -8.33 -34.68
C ASN A 449 4.20 -7.96 -36.05
N ARG A 450 3.48 -8.26 -37.14
CA ARG A 450 3.89 -7.84 -38.50
C ARG A 450 3.82 -6.33 -38.68
N ALA A 451 2.78 -5.68 -38.18
CA ALA A 451 2.63 -4.23 -38.18
C ALA A 451 3.73 -3.53 -37.35
N LEU A 452 4.07 -4.05 -36.15
CA LEU A 452 5.18 -3.54 -35.35
C LEU A 452 6.52 -3.65 -36.07
N LYS A 453 6.76 -4.79 -36.76
CA LYS A 453 7.95 -4.96 -37.61
C LYS A 453 7.96 -3.94 -38.76
N ALA A 454 6.81 -3.72 -39.41
CA ALA A 454 6.69 -2.75 -40.49
C ALA A 454 6.99 -1.32 -39.99
N ILE A 455 6.38 -0.89 -38.87
CA ILE A 455 6.65 0.42 -38.26
C ILE A 455 8.14 0.55 -37.89
N SER A 456 8.72 -0.42 -37.17
CA SER A 456 10.14 -0.40 -36.78
C SER A 456 11.08 -0.30 -37.99
N THR A 457 10.69 -0.86 -39.14
CA THR A 457 11.47 -0.82 -40.39
C THR A 457 11.42 0.56 -41.06
N ILE A 458 10.28 1.25 -41.02
CA ILE A 458 10.14 2.58 -41.64
C ILE A 458 10.57 3.73 -40.72
N GLN A 459 10.86 3.46 -39.45
CA GLN A 459 11.36 4.43 -38.48
C GLN A 459 12.77 4.89 -38.85
N LYS A 460 13.00 6.22 -38.81
CA LYS A 460 14.28 6.85 -39.15
C LYS A 460 15.31 6.70 -38.01
N ALA A 461 16.59 6.95 -38.33
CA ALA A 461 17.69 6.85 -37.37
C ALA A 461 17.55 7.79 -36.15
N ASP A 462 16.83 8.90 -36.31
CA ASP A 462 16.53 9.87 -35.26
C ASP A 462 15.22 9.55 -34.49
N GLY A 463 14.65 8.38 -34.73
CA GLY A 463 13.42 7.90 -34.11
C GLY A 463 12.13 8.42 -34.75
N GLY A 464 12.20 9.33 -35.74
CA GLY A 464 11.01 9.92 -36.38
C GLY A 464 10.40 9.08 -37.51
N PHE A 465 9.28 9.53 -38.07
CA PHE A 465 8.61 8.94 -39.23
C PHE A 465 8.33 9.98 -40.29
N THR A 466 8.36 9.58 -41.56
CA THR A 466 7.91 10.43 -42.68
C THR A 466 6.61 9.88 -43.22
N ALA A 467 5.57 10.72 -43.21
CA ALA A 467 4.28 10.46 -43.83
C ALA A 467 3.94 11.62 -44.76
N PHE A 468 3.33 11.33 -45.92
CA PHE A 468 2.95 12.33 -46.93
C PHE A 468 4.05 13.37 -47.29
N GLY A 469 5.32 12.97 -47.21
CA GLY A 469 6.47 13.79 -47.59
C GLY A 469 7.13 14.63 -46.48
N SER A 470 6.62 14.60 -45.24
CA SER A 470 7.19 15.34 -44.12
C SER A 470 7.40 14.48 -42.87
N THR A 471 8.41 14.82 -42.05
CA THR A 471 8.59 14.23 -40.71
C THR A 471 7.83 15.07 -39.70
N SER A 472 6.81 14.50 -39.06
CA SER A 472 5.88 15.23 -38.20
C SER A 472 5.78 14.68 -36.78
N SER A 473 5.36 15.54 -35.86
CA SER A 473 5.11 15.16 -34.45
C SER A 473 3.93 14.18 -34.32
N GLU A 474 2.93 14.31 -35.19
CA GLU A 474 1.67 13.57 -35.16
C GLU A 474 1.89 12.10 -35.48
N SER A 475 2.74 11.79 -36.47
CA SER A 475 3.05 10.39 -36.77
C SER A 475 3.83 9.70 -35.66
N ILE A 476 4.73 10.41 -34.99
CA ILE A 476 5.41 9.89 -33.80
C ILE A 476 4.39 9.67 -32.67
N SER A 477 3.45 10.60 -32.51
CA SER A 477 2.39 10.55 -31.51
C SER A 477 1.50 9.31 -31.69
N GLN A 478 1.04 9.03 -32.92
CA GLN A 478 0.23 7.84 -33.20
C GLN A 478 0.99 6.54 -32.85
N VAL A 479 2.28 6.47 -33.20
CA VAL A 479 3.12 5.30 -32.91
C VAL A 479 3.31 5.12 -31.40
N ILE A 480 3.55 6.19 -30.64
CA ILE A 480 3.64 6.12 -29.17
C ILE A 480 2.34 5.57 -28.56
N VAL A 481 1.18 6.09 -28.97
CA VAL A 481 -0.12 5.62 -28.49
C VAL A 481 -0.36 4.15 -28.86
N ALA A 482 0.04 3.74 -30.08
CA ALA A 482 -0.08 2.36 -30.52
C ALA A 482 0.80 1.40 -29.72
N LEU A 483 2.08 1.74 -29.52
CA LEU A 483 3.02 0.91 -28.77
C LEU A 483 2.57 0.73 -27.33
N THR A 484 2.23 1.83 -26.67
CA THR A 484 1.75 1.79 -25.27
C THR A 484 0.44 0.99 -25.15
N ALA A 485 -0.48 1.09 -26.12
CA ALA A 485 -1.70 0.28 -26.15
C ALA A 485 -1.45 -1.23 -26.30
N VAL A 486 -0.43 -1.64 -27.07
CA VAL A 486 -0.05 -3.06 -27.23
C VAL A 486 1.00 -3.54 -26.21
N GLY A 487 1.28 -2.75 -25.18
CA GLY A 487 2.18 -3.15 -24.09
C GLY A 487 3.68 -3.04 -24.41
N VAL A 488 4.06 -2.21 -25.39
CA VAL A 488 5.45 -1.99 -25.82
C VAL A 488 5.91 -0.61 -25.33
N ASN A 489 7.06 -0.56 -24.65
CA ASN A 489 7.64 0.72 -24.21
C ASN A 489 8.29 1.46 -25.40
N PRO A 490 7.79 2.65 -25.78
CA PRO A 490 8.30 3.40 -26.93
C PRO A 490 9.72 3.98 -26.73
N ALA A 491 10.20 4.07 -25.48
CA ALA A 491 11.52 4.60 -25.15
C ALA A 491 12.61 3.52 -25.05
N THR A 492 12.26 2.28 -24.73
CA THR A 492 13.23 1.22 -24.36
C THR A 492 13.18 -0.04 -25.23
N ASP A 493 12.11 -0.29 -25.98
CA ASP A 493 12.05 -1.47 -26.85
C ASP A 493 13.08 -1.36 -27.97
N SER A 494 13.98 -2.35 -28.05
CA SER A 494 15.14 -2.33 -28.96
C SER A 494 14.76 -2.27 -30.44
N ARG A 495 13.52 -2.57 -30.82
CA ARG A 495 13.04 -2.38 -32.20
C ARG A 495 12.84 -0.91 -32.53
N PHE A 496 12.56 -0.08 -31.53
CA PHE A 496 12.17 1.33 -31.66
C PHE A 496 13.20 2.33 -31.11
N VAL A 497 14.24 1.83 -30.44
CA VAL A 497 15.47 2.59 -30.14
C VAL A 497 16.39 2.56 -31.35
N LYS A 498 16.77 3.75 -31.84
CA LYS A 498 17.62 3.94 -33.01
C LYS A 498 18.88 4.71 -32.63
N GLU A 499 19.85 4.77 -33.55
CA GLU A 499 21.19 5.34 -33.31
C GLU A 499 21.15 6.74 -32.68
N ASN A 500 20.24 7.61 -33.14
CA ASN A 500 20.15 9.01 -32.72
C ASN A 500 18.89 9.33 -31.88
N GLY A 501 18.28 8.32 -31.26
CA GLY A 501 17.17 8.52 -30.32
C GLY A 501 16.11 7.43 -30.34
N ASN A 502 15.14 7.57 -29.44
CA ASN A 502 13.91 6.79 -29.37
C ASN A 502 12.68 7.65 -29.71
N LEU A 503 11.49 7.05 -29.75
CA LEU A 503 10.24 7.74 -30.10
C LEU A 503 9.91 8.92 -29.20
N VAL A 504 10.12 8.78 -27.89
CA VAL A 504 9.81 9.83 -26.90
C VAL A 504 10.77 11.01 -27.11
N THR A 505 12.08 10.75 -27.19
CA THR A 505 13.05 11.82 -27.50
C THR A 505 12.80 12.44 -28.88
N ALA A 506 12.33 11.64 -29.85
CA ALA A 506 12.01 12.13 -31.18
C ALA A 506 10.83 13.11 -31.15
N LEU A 507 9.76 12.78 -30.40
CA LEU A 507 8.60 13.65 -30.19
C LEU A 507 8.99 14.95 -29.49
N LEU A 508 9.82 14.86 -28.45
CA LEU A 508 10.24 16.04 -27.66
C LEU A 508 11.06 17.06 -28.46
N ARG A 509 11.63 16.71 -29.62
CA ARG A 509 12.27 17.69 -30.51
C ARG A 509 11.28 18.69 -31.13
N PHE A 510 10.00 18.33 -31.18
CA PHE A 510 8.92 19.19 -31.66
C PHE A 510 8.32 20.07 -30.56
N TYR A 511 8.70 19.84 -29.30
CA TYR A 511 8.27 20.67 -28.17
C TYR A 511 8.80 22.09 -28.32
N ALA A 512 7.91 23.07 -28.21
CA ALA A 512 8.24 24.48 -28.14
C ALA A 512 8.16 24.95 -26.69
N ASN A 513 9.11 25.78 -26.29
CA ASN A 513 9.16 26.32 -24.93
C ASN A 513 7.82 27.02 -24.57
N GLY A 514 7.21 26.62 -23.45
CA GLY A 514 5.89 27.06 -23.01
C GLY A 514 4.73 26.09 -23.25
N GLY A 515 4.98 24.88 -23.77
CA GLY A 515 4.01 23.77 -23.74
C GLY A 515 3.45 23.32 -25.09
N GLY A 516 3.57 24.12 -26.15
CA GLY A 516 3.04 23.76 -27.47
C GLY A 516 3.94 22.80 -28.26
N PHE A 517 3.40 22.14 -29.28
CA PHE A 517 4.18 21.34 -30.24
C PHE A 517 4.05 21.87 -31.66
N LYS A 518 5.11 21.67 -32.45
CA LYS A 518 5.18 22.02 -33.86
C LYS A 518 4.80 20.81 -34.74
N HIS A 519 4.13 21.05 -35.86
CA HIS A 519 3.89 20.00 -36.87
C HIS A 519 5.21 19.47 -37.46
N VAL A 520 6.08 20.37 -37.92
CA VAL A 520 7.44 20.09 -38.44
C VAL A 520 8.47 20.90 -37.66
N LEU A 521 9.72 20.43 -37.56
CA LEU A 521 10.76 21.06 -36.73
C LEU A 521 11.01 22.55 -37.04
N THR A 522 10.92 22.92 -38.33
CA THR A 522 11.10 24.29 -38.82
C THR A 522 9.83 25.15 -38.74
N GLY A 523 8.70 24.57 -38.30
CA GLY A 523 7.41 25.25 -38.20
C GLY A 523 7.19 26.01 -36.89
N ASN A 524 6.02 26.63 -36.79
CA ASN A 524 5.50 27.23 -35.57
C ASN A 524 4.70 26.20 -34.75
N VAL A 525 4.34 26.58 -33.52
CA VAL A 525 3.40 25.80 -32.70
C VAL A 525 2.08 25.65 -33.46
N ASP A 526 1.56 24.42 -33.51
CA ASP A 526 0.33 24.05 -34.19
C ASP A 526 -0.64 23.38 -33.20
N GLY A 527 -1.93 23.67 -33.32
CA GLY A 527 -2.95 23.19 -32.39
C GLY A 527 -3.16 21.67 -32.47
N MET A 528 -3.21 21.10 -33.67
CA MET A 528 -3.40 19.66 -33.88
C MET A 528 -2.15 18.90 -33.44
N ALA A 529 -0.96 19.40 -33.80
CA ALA A 529 0.31 18.84 -33.33
C ALA A 529 0.38 18.85 -31.80
N THR A 530 -0.06 19.94 -31.16
CA THR A 530 -0.11 20.06 -29.69
C THR A 530 -1.07 19.06 -29.07
N ASP A 531 -2.30 18.95 -29.56
CA ASP A 531 -3.26 17.97 -29.05
C ASP A 531 -2.72 16.53 -29.19
N GLN A 532 -2.18 16.17 -30.36
CA GLN A 532 -1.70 14.82 -30.60
C GLN A 532 -0.44 14.44 -29.82
N ALA A 533 0.54 15.35 -29.77
CA ALA A 533 1.73 15.15 -28.98
C ALA A 533 1.41 15.07 -27.48
N THR A 534 0.48 15.89 -27.00
CA THR A 534 0.09 15.90 -25.58
C THR A 534 -0.61 14.60 -25.20
N TYR A 535 -1.61 14.12 -25.96
CA TYR A 535 -2.22 12.83 -25.61
C TYR A 535 -1.24 11.66 -25.77
N ALA A 536 -0.21 11.78 -26.62
CA ALA A 536 0.82 10.75 -26.74
C ALA A 536 1.73 10.73 -25.51
N LEU A 537 2.11 11.90 -24.98
CA LEU A 537 2.78 12.01 -23.69
C LEU A 537 1.90 11.47 -22.54
N VAL A 538 0.60 11.79 -22.53
CA VAL A 538 -0.37 11.18 -21.60
C VAL A 538 -0.38 9.66 -21.74
N SER A 539 -0.43 9.12 -22.97
CA SER A 539 -0.42 7.66 -23.19
C SER A 539 0.87 7.01 -22.67
N TYR A 540 2.01 7.68 -22.83
CA TYR A 540 3.30 7.21 -22.32
C TYR A 540 3.38 7.27 -20.78
N ASP A 541 2.94 8.38 -20.17
CA ASP A 541 2.88 8.52 -18.71
C ASP A 541 1.97 7.47 -18.06
N ARG A 542 0.78 7.25 -18.65
CA ARG A 542 -0.16 6.19 -18.21
C ARG A 542 0.46 4.80 -18.32
N PHE A 543 1.21 4.53 -19.39
CA PHE A 543 1.93 3.26 -19.56
C PHE A 543 3.00 3.07 -18.48
N LEU A 544 3.79 4.11 -18.18
CA LEU A 544 4.80 4.07 -17.11
C LEU A 544 4.18 3.84 -15.72
N LYS A 545 2.98 4.36 -15.48
CA LYS A 545 2.21 4.18 -14.23
C LYS A 545 1.44 2.86 -14.16
N GLY A 546 1.42 2.07 -15.24
CA GLY A 546 0.65 0.83 -15.31
C GLY A 546 -0.87 1.05 -15.34
N GLU A 547 -1.33 2.23 -15.74
CA GLU A 547 -2.74 2.56 -15.89
C GLU A 547 -3.30 2.03 -17.21
N ASN A 548 -4.63 2.07 -17.39
CA ASN A 548 -5.21 1.68 -18.67
C ASN A 548 -4.71 2.59 -19.80
N SER A 549 -4.55 2.02 -21.01
CA SER A 549 -4.11 2.74 -22.20
C SER A 549 -5.01 3.95 -22.51
N LEU A 550 -4.52 4.89 -23.33
CA LEU A 550 -5.21 6.15 -23.62
C LEU A 550 -6.70 5.96 -23.96
N TYR A 551 -6.98 5.02 -24.87
CA TYR A 551 -8.33 4.72 -25.34
C TYR A 551 -9.06 3.64 -24.56
N ASN A 552 -8.44 2.90 -23.64
CA ASN A 552 -9.17 2.07 -22.68
C ASN A 552 -9.55 2.93 -21.47
N MET A 553 -10.75 3.50 -21.49
CA MET A 553 -11.25 4.46 -20.49
C MET A 553 -12.23 3.82 -19.51
N MET A 554 -12.23 2.49 -19.39
CA MET A 554 -13.03 1.80 -18.37
C MET A 554 -12.71 2.26 -16.94
N ASP A 555 -11.50 2.79 -16.73
CA ASP A 555 -11.03 3.36 -15.46
C ASP A 555 -11.43 4.83 -15.26
N ALA A 556 -11.91 5.55 -16.28
CA ALA A 556 -12.22 6.97 -16.14
C ALA A 556 -13.37 7.25 -15.14
N PRO A 557 -14.53 6.53 -15.19
CA PRO A 557 -15.56 6.67 -14.16
C PRO A 557 -15.04 6.29 -12.75
N VAL A 558 -14.16 5.30 -12.68
CA VAL A 558 -13.54 4.84 -11.42
C VAL A 558 -12.66 5.92 -10.81
N THR A 559 -11.84 6.59 -11.61
CA THR A 559 -11.00 7.71 -11.18
C THR A 559 -11.85 8.87 -10.66
N LEU A 560 -12.94 9.21 -11.33
CA LEU A 560 -13.86 10.27 -10.88
C LEU A 560 -14.49 9.95 -9.53
N VAL A 561 -15.06 8.75 -9.38
CA VAL A 561 -15.64 8.29 -8.10
C VAL A 561 -14.56 8.23 -7.01
N THR A 562 -13.36 7.76 -7.34
CA THR A 562 -12.23 7.71 -6.42
C THR A 562 -11.85 9.09 -5.93
N ASN A 563 -11.73 10.07 -6.83
CA ASN A 563 -11.43 11.46 -6.47
C ASN A 563 -12.54 12.07 -5.60
N GLN A 564 -13.80 11.81 -5.93
CA GLN A 564 -14.95 12.28 -5.14
C GLN A 564 -14.96 11.70 -3.72
N ILE A 565 -14.72 10.40 -3.57
CA ILE A 565 -14.63 9.75 -2.25
C ILE A 565 -13.38 10.26 -1.49
N ASN A 566 -12.26 10.40 -2.18
CA ASN A 566 -11.03 10.91 -1.57
C ASN A 566 -11.17 12.37 -1.12
N ALA A 567 -12.03 13.17 -1.77
CA ALA A 567 -12.34 14.54 -1.38
C ALA A 567 -13.25 14.63 -0.14
N LEU A 568 -13.88 13.53 0.31
CA LEU A 568 -14.61 13.55 1.58
C LEU A 568 -13.67 13.94 2.73
N PRO A 569 -14.12 14.82 3.65
CA PRO A 569 -13.28 15.30 4.75
C PRO A 569 -12.89 14.17 5.69
N THR A 570 -11.77 14.32 6.38
CA THR A 570 -11.31 13.34 7.38
C THR A 570 -12.16 13.34 8.65
N THR A 571 -12.80 14.46 8.95
CA THR A 571 -13.75 14.61 10.06
C THR A 571 -15.13 14.82 9.46
N ILE A 572 -16.08 13.94 9.76
CA ILE A 572 -17.43 14.04 9.24
C ILE A 572 -18.28 14.89 10.17
N THR A 573 -19.13 15.72 9.57
CA THR A 573 -20.16 16.52 10.27
C THR A 573 -21.50 16.34 9.57
N ILE A 574 -22.61 16.71 10.23
CA ILE A 574 -23.96 16.56 9.67
C ILE A 574 -24.11 17.27 8.30
N SER A 575 -23.40 18.38 8.08
CA SER A 575 -23.46 19.11 6.80
C SER A 575 -22.86 18.32 5.62
N ASN A 576 -22.09 17.25 5.87
CA ASN A 576 -21.48 16.43 4.82
C ASN A 576 -22.42 15.37 4.24
N GLU A 577 -23.64 15.20 4.79
CA GLU A 577 -24.59 14.15 4.36
C GLU A 577 -24.82 14.15 2.84
N SER A 578 -25.02 15.31 2.24
CA SER A 578 -25.26 15.45 0.80
C SER A 578 -24.07 14.97 -0.04
N GLU A 579 -22.84 15.30 0.34
CA GLU A 579 -21.64 14.91 -0.41
C GLU A 579 -21.34 13.41 -0.28
N ILE A 580 -21.57 12.82 0.90
CA ILE A 580 -21.45 11.38 1.13
C ILE A 580 -22.49 10.63 0.29
N ALA A 581 -23.75 11.09 0.28
CA ALA A 581 -24.81 10.50 -0.53
C ALA A 581 -24.52 10.59 -2.03
N LYS A 582 -23.97 11.72 -2.50
CA LYS A 582 -23.51 11.86 -3.90
C LYS A 582 -22.38 10.87 -4.22
N ALA A 583 -21.42 10.69 -3.32
CA ALA A 583 -20.32 9.73 -3.52
C ALA A 583 -20.82 8.28 -3.56
N ARG A 584 -21.78 7.91 -2.70
CA ARG A 584 -22.47 6.61 -2.74
C ARG A 584 -23.21 6.40 -4.05
N THR A 585 -24.00 7.39 -4.47
CA THR A 585 -24.74 7.33 -5.74
C THR A 585 -23.79 7.17 -6.92
N ALA A 586 -22.67 7.90 -6.93
CA ALA A 586 -21.66 7.80 -7.98
C ALA A 586 -20.99 6.42 -8.02
N TYR A 587 -20.71 5.82 -6.86
CA TYR A 587 -20.21 4.45 -6.74
C TYR A 587 -21.22 3.39 -7.23
N GLU A 588 -22.50 3.55 -6.89
CA GLU A 588 -23.58 2.68 -7.35
C GLU A 588 -23.83 2.79 -8.85
N GLY A 589 -23.55 3.96 -9.44
CA GLY A 589 -23.60 4.19 -10.88
C GLY A 589 -22.49 3.49 -11.68
N LEU A 590 -21.46 2.94 -11.02
CA LEU A 590 -20.41 2.17 -11.68
C LEU A 590 -20.90 0.76 -12.05
N THR A 591 -20.44 0.24 -13.18
CA THR A 591 -20.66 -1.17 -13.53
C THR A 591 -19.93 -2.11 -12.55
N ALA A 592 -20.38 -3.36 -12.43
CA ALA A 592 -19.72 -4.35 -11.56
C ALA A 592 -18.22 -4.53 -11.87
N ALA A 593 -17.81 -4.42 -13.14
CA ALA A 593 -16.41 -4.46 -13.53
C ALA A 593 -15.64 -3.24 -13.01
N GLN A 594 -16.24 -2.05 -13.07
CA GLN A 594 -15.66 -0.80 -12.58
C GLN A 594 -15.60 -0.74 -11.06
N GLN A 595 -16.64 -1.20 -10.36
CA GLN A 595 -16.62 -1.33 -8.90
C GLN A 595 -15.47 -2.22 -8.42
N GLY A 596 -15.16 -3.29 -9.16
CA GLY A 596 -14.02 -4.16 -8.89
C GLY A 596 -12.64 -3.53 -9.10
N LEU A 597 -12.55 -2.35 -9.74
CA LEU A 597 -11.31 -1.59 -9.92
C LEU A 597 -11.05 -0.60 -8.79
N LEU A 598 -12.05 -0.25 -7.97
CA LEU A 598 -11.82 0.61 -6.80
C LEU A 598 -10.99 -0.13 -5.75
N SER A 599 -10.01 0.58 -5.18
CA SER A 599 -9.25 0.03 -4.05
C SER A 599 -10.14 -0.13 -2.82
N SER A 600 -9.87 -1.15 -2.01
CA SER A 600 -10.61 -1.35 -0.75
C SER A 600 -10.49 -0.15 0.19
N ALA A 601 -9.33 0.53 0.22
CA ALA A 601 -9.12 1.71 1.06
C ALA A 601 -10.07 2.87 0.71
N VAL A 602 -10.36 3.08 -0.58
CA VAL A 602 -11.31 4.11 -1.02
C VAL A 602 -12.72 3.72 -0.59
N LEU A 603 -13.12 2.46 -0.77
CA LEU A 603 -14.44 1.99 -0.35
C LEU A 603 -14.62 2.02 1.17
N ASP A 604 -13.58 1.63 1.93
CA ASP A 604 -13.55 1.71 3.39
C ASP A 604 -13.73 3.15 3.87
N LYS A 605 -13.13 4.14 3.17
CA LYS A 605 -13.32 5.56 3.46
C LYS A 605 -14.78 5.99 3.28
N LEU A 606 -15.44 5.59 2.19
CA LEU A 606 -16.85 5.89 1.96
C LEU A 606 -17.75 5.27 3.03
N VAL A 607 -17.53 3.99 3.35
CA VAL A 607 -18.31 3.26 4.37
C VAL A 607 -18.08 3.84 5.76
N ALA A 608 -16.84 4.23 6.10
CA ALA A 608 -16.55 4.89 7.37
C ALA A 608 -17.29 6.23 7.47
N ALA A 609 -17.27 7.04 6.40
CA ALA A 609 -17.98 8.32 6.38
C ALA A 609 -19.50 8.14 6.57
N GLU A 610 -20.09 7.11 5.96
CA GLU A 610 -21.51 6.76 6.12
C GLU A 610 -21.86 6.27 7.53
N SER A 611 -20.98 5.48 8.14
CA SER A 611 -21.16 5.04 9.52
C SER A 611 -21.08 6.22 10.48
N GLU A 612 -20.15 7.15 10.24
CA GLU A 612 -19.95 8.32 11.09
C GLU A 612 -21.11 9.32 10.98
N ILE A 613 -21.58 9.63 9.76
CA ILE A 613 -22.76 10.50 9.56
C ILE A 613 -24.02 9.90 10.20
N THR A 614 -24.19 8.58 10.14
CA THR A 614 -25.31 7.89 10.80
C THR A 614 -25.24 8.04 12.32
N SER A 615 -24.06 7.79 12.90
CA SER A 615 -23.84 7.95 14.34
C SER A 615 -24.08 9.39 14.81
N LEU A 616 -23.66 10.40 14.04
CA LEU A 616 -23.87 11.81 14.37
C LEU A 616 -25.35 12.19 14.35
N LYS A 617 -26.14 11.61 13.43
CA LYS A 617 -27.60 11.81 13.37
C LYS A 617 -28.30 11.16 14.56
N GLU A 618 -27.91 9.95 14.94
CA GLU A 618 -28.44 9.28 16.13
C GLU A 618 -28.08 10.05 17.42
N GLU A 619 -26.86 10.58 17.49
CA GLU A 619 -26.39 11.40 18.61
C GLU A 619 -27.22 12.67 18.78
N ALA A 620 -27.52 13.37 17.67
CA ALA A 620 -28.34 14.58 17.69
C ALA A 620 -29.77 14.30 18.20
N VAL A 621 -30.39 13.21 17.74
CA VAL A 621 -31.74 12.80 18.17
C VAL A 621 -31.80 12.53 19.68
N LEU A 622 -30.78 11.89 20.25
CA LEU A 622 -30.72 11.63 21.70
C LEU A 622 -30.63 12.93 22.51
N VAL A 623 -29.79 13.88 22.07
CA VAL A 623 -29.66 15.19 22.73
C VAL A 623 -30.98 15.97 22.67
N ASP A 624 -31.62 16.02 21.51
CA ASP A 624 -32.91 16.69 21.33
C ASP A 624 -34.01 16.08 22.21
N SER A 625 -34.03 14.75 22.34
CA SER A 625 -34.98 14.07 23.23
C SER A 625 -34.81 14.48 24.69
N VAL A 626 -33.58 14.66 25.17
CA VAL A 626 -33.30 15.11 26.55
C VAL A 626 -33.67 16.57 26.73
N ILE A 627 -33.32 17.43 25.76
CA ILE A 627 -33.70 18.85 25.76
C ILE A 627 -35.22 19.00 25.86
N ASN A 628 -35.99 18.21 25.09
CA ASN A 628 -37.45 18.23 25.12
C ASN A 628 -38.00 17.83 26.50
N LYS A 629 -37.49 16.75 27.10
CA LYS A 629 -37.90 16.32 28.46
C LYS A 629 -37.67 17.41 29.52
N ILE A 630 -36.54 18.12 29.44
CA ILE A 630 -36.24 19.22 30.37
C ILE A 630 -37.14 20.44 30.08
N ASN A 631 -37.38 20.74 28.80
CA ASN A 631 -38.26 21.84 28.41
C ASN A 631 -39.72 21.60 28.79
N GLU A 632 -40.16 20.34 28.88
CA GLU A 632 -41.50 19.95 29.33
C GLU A 632 -41.73 20.10 30.85
N LEU A 633 -40.68 20.29 31.66
CA LEU A 633 -40.84 20.54 33.10
C LEU A 633 -41.69 21.82 33.34
N PRO A 634 -42.66 21.80 34.27
CA PRO A 634 -43.53 22.94 34.52
C PRO A 634 -42.76 24.13 35.10
N ALA A 635 -43.31 25.34 34.95
CA ALA A 635 -42.67 26.57 35.40
C ALA A 635 -42.72 26.78 36.93
N SER A 636 -43.64 26.10 37.62
CA SER A 636 -43.74 26.06 39.09
C SER A 636 -43.73 24.59 39.50
N ILE A 637 -42.81 24.24 40.39
CA ILE A 637 -42.58 22.85 40.80
C ILE A 637 -43.33 22.56 42.11
N THR A 638 -43.99 21.41 42.16
CA THR A 638 -44.62 20.86 43.36
C THR A 638 -44.00 19.51 43.72
N LEU A 639 -44.28 18.99 44.92
CA LEU A 639 -43.83 17.64 45.30
C LEU A 639 -44.37 16.53 44.36
N SER A 640 -45.47 16.77 43.64
CA SER A 640 -46.00 15.79 42.68
C SER A 640 -45.19 15.68 41.38
N ASP A 641 -44.33 16.67 41.10
CA ASP A 641 -43.48 16.72 39.89
C ASP A 641 -42.14 15.98 40.07
N GLU A 642 -41.86 15.48 41.28
CA GLU A 642 -40.58 14.85 41.63
C GLU A 642 -40.16 13.76 40.64
N THR A 643 -41.10 12.91 40.22
CA THR A 643 -40.81 11.80 39.30
C THR A 643 -40.39 12.32 37.91
N ALA A 644 -40.99 13.42 37.43
CA ALA A 644 -40.64 14.02 36.15
C ALA A 644 -39.27 14.70 36.18
N VAL A 645 -38.96 15.41 37.28
CA VAL A 645 -37.65 16.05 37.50
C VAL A 645 -36.54 14.99 37.58
N VAL A 646 -36.76 13.91 38.34
CA VAL A 646 -35.82 12.78 38.43
C VAL A 646 -35.63 12.11 37.07
N SER A 647 -36.70 11.85 36.31
CA SER A 647 -36.60 11.26 34.97
C SER A 647 -35.83 12.14 33.99
N ALA A 648 -36.01 13.47 34.05
CA ALA A 648 -35.25 14.41 33.24
C ALA A 648 -33.76 14.43 33.63
N ARG A 649 -33.45 14.34 34.93
CA ARG A 649 -32.07 14.20 35.42
C ARG A 649 -31.42 12.90 34.97
N GLU A 650 -32.11 11.76 35.12
CA GLU A 650 -31.60 10.46 34.67
C GLU A 650 -31.34 10.45 33.16
N ALA A 651 -32.24 11.05 32.36
CA ALA A 651 -32.07 11.17 30.92
C ALA A 651 -30.87 12.07 30.56
N TYR A 652 -30.68 13.19 31.26
CA TYR A 652 -29.49 14.04 31.12
C TYR A 652 -28.22 13.32 31.55
N ASP A 653 -28.24 12.54 32.63
CA ASP A 653 -27.08 11.81 33.12
C ASP A 653 -26.70 10.61 32.27
N GLY A 654 -27.66 10.06 31.53
CA GLY A 654 -27.43 9.08 30.47
C GLY A 654 -26.69 9.64 29.26
N LEU A 655 -26.58 10.97 29.11
CA LEU A 655 -25.77 11.58 28.05
C LEU A 655 -24.27 11.47 28.35
N THR A 656 -23.48 11.22 27.31
CA THR A 656 -22.02 11.34 27.38
C THR A 656 -21.58 12.80 27.59
N GLN A 657 -20.33 13.01 28.01
CA GLN A 657 -19.81 14.36 28.25
C GLN A 657 -19.94 15.28 27.03
N ALA A 658 -19.63 14.78 25.82
CA ALA A 658 -19.74 15.55 24.58
C ALA A 658 -21.20 15.89 24.22
N GLN A 659 -22.15 15.00 24.55
CA GLN A 659 -23.57 15.25 24.37
C GLN A 659 -24.11 16.26 25.40
N LYS A 660 -23.62 16.22 26.64
CA LYS A 660 -23.97 17.19 27.69
C LYS A 660 -23.55 18.61 27.32
N GLU A 661 -22.42 18.78 26.64
CA GLU A 661 -21.95 20.09 26.13
C GLU A 661 -22.85 20.68 25.03
N LYS A 662 -23.67 19.86 24.37
CA LYS A 662 -24.67 20.31 23.38
C LYS A 662 -25.99 20.75 24.02
N VAL A 663 -26.22 20.40 25.29
CA VAL A 663 -27.36 20.92 26.07
C VAL A 663 -27.00 22.32 26.55
N SER A 664 -27.78 23.32 26.17
CA SER A 664 -27.46 24.70 26.53
C SER A 664 -27.51 24.91 28.04
N GLU A 665 -26.72 25.86 28.52
CA GLU A 665 -26.67 26.24 29.94
C GLU A 665 -28.07 26.66 30.45
N THR A 666 -28.88 27.32 29.62
CA THR A 666 -30.26 27.68 29.96
C THR A 666 -31.14 26.46 30.23
N VAL A 667 -31.05 25.42 29.39
CA VAL A 667 -31.83 24.19 29.56
C VAL A 667 -31.34 23.45 30.82
N LEU A 668 -30.02 23.34 31.02
CA LEU A 668 -29.47 22.70 32.21
C LEU A 668 -29.85 23.43 33.50
N ASN A 669 -29.81 24.76 33.50
CA ASN A 669 -30.19 25.57 34.67
C ASN A 669 -31.66 25.40 35.01
N LYS A 670 -32.55 25.22 34.02
CA LYS A 670 -33.96 24.90 34.28
C LYS A 670 -34.11 23.60 35.09
N LEU A 671 -33.37 22.55 34.73
CA LEU A 671 -33.36 21.29 35.48
C LEU A 671 -32.80 21.46 36.90
N ILE A 672 -31.68 22.17 37.06
CA ILE A 672 -31.07 22.43 38.36
C ILE A 672 -32.00 23.23 39.27
N SER A 673 -32.67 24.26 38.75
CA SER A 673 -33.66 25.04 39.50
C SER A 673 -34.82 24.18 39.97
N ALA A 674 -35.33 23.29 39.10
CA ALA A 674 -36.41 22.38 39.48
C ALA A 674 -36.01 21.40 40.59
N GLU A 675 -34.76 20.90 40.57
CA GLU A 675 -34.22 20.05 41.64
C GLU A 675 -34.05 20.79 42.97
N ALA A 676 -33.54 22.02 42.91
CA ALA A 676 -33.40 22.87 44.10
C ALA A 676 -34.76 23.18 44.74
N GLU A 677 -35.80 23.41 43.93
CA GLU A 677 -37.16 23.65 44.39
C GLU A 677 -37.77 22.39 45.04
N ILE A 678 -37.62 21.20 44.44
CA ILE A 678 -38.00 19.92 45.09
C ILE A 678 -37.28 19.72 46.43
N SER A 679 -35.97 20.00 46.48
CA SER A 679 -35.19 19.86 47.72
C SER A 679 -35.67 20.83 48.80
N SER A 680 -35.93 22.10 48.44
CA SER A 680 -36.45 23.11 49.37
C SER A 680 -37.84 22.75 49.91
N LEU A 681 -38.73 22.22 49.06
CA LEU A 681 -40.07 21.78 49.47
C LEU A 681 -40.01 20.59 50.45
N LYS A 682 -39.01 19.71 50.31
CA LYS A 682 -38.76 18.59 51.24
C LYS A 682 -38.16 19.04 52.57
N GLU A 683 -37.22 19.99 52.54
CA GLU A 683 -36.63 20.57 53.75
C GLU A 683 -37.68 21.32 54.57
N GLU A 684 -38.54 22.12 53.92
CA GLU A 684 -39.65 22.83 54.56
C GLU A 684 -40.59 21.86 55.31
N ALA A 685 -40.93 20.72 54.70
CA ALA A 685 -41.76 19.70 55.35
C ALA A 685 -41.07 19.09 56.59
N SER A 686 -39.76 18.82 56.53
CA SER A 686 -39.01 18.23 57.64
C SER A 686 -38.84 19.16 58.85
N LEU A 687 -38.75 20.48 58.60
CA LEU A 687 -38.59 21.48 59.66
C LEU A 687 -39.83 21.59 60.53
N ILE A 688 -41.02 21.51 59.93
CA ILE A 688 -42.30 21.54 60.65
C ILE A 688 -42.45 20.30 61.54
N ASP A 689 -42.13 19.12 61.02
CA ASP A 689 -42.19 17.86 61.77
C ASP A 689 -41.26 17.84 63.00
N SER A 690 -40.05 18.39 62.85
CA SER A 690 -39.06 18.48 63.94
C SER A 690 -39.52 19.37 65.10
N VAL A 691 -40.14 20.52 64.80
CA VAL A 691 -40.66 21.46 65.82
C VAL A 691 -41.81 20.84 66.62
N ILE A 692 -42.72 20.11 65.96
CA ILE A 692 -43.84 19.43 66.62
C ILE A 692 -43.34 18.38 67.62
N VAL A 693 -42.25 17.67 67.32
CA VAL A 693 -41.65 16.66 68.22
C VAL A 693 -41.05 17.31 69.48
N LYS A 694 -40.31 18.42 69.33
CA LYS A 694 -39.67 19.10 70.47
C LYS A 694 -40.66 19.69 71.46
N ILE A 695 -41.74 20.32 70.98
CA ILE A 695 -42.74 20.93 71.86
C ILE A 695 -43.52 19.86 72.64
N LYS A 696 -43.79 18.70 72.03
CA LYS A 696 -44.42 17.56 72.73
C LYS A 696 -43.57 17.04 73.89
N ALA A 697 -42.24 17.16 73.83
CA ALA A 697 -41.31 16.62 74.82
C ALA A 697 -41.12 17.47 76.11
N ILE A 698 -41.64 18.70 76.17
CA ILE A 698 -41.48 19.57 77.36
C ILE A 698 -42.15 18.94 78.60
N PRO A 699 -41.48 18.85 79.77
CA PRO A 699 -42.08 18.35 81.01
C PRO A 699 -43.16 19.29 81.54
N THR A 700 -44.01 18.80 82.44
CA THR A 700 -45.16 19.55 82.99
C THR A 700 -44.83 20.38 84.25
N THR A 701 -43.58 20.42 84.72
CA THR A 701 -43.15 21.14 85.96
C THR A 701 -41.72 21.68 85.75
N ILE A 702 -41.43 22.97 86.07
CA ILE A 702 -40.19 23.69 85.65
C ILE A 702 -39.24 24.08 86.79
N SER A 703 -37.93 23.94 86.55
CA SER A 703 -36.80 24.40 87.38
C SER A 703 -35.71 25.08 86.54
N LEU A 704 -34.71 25.75 87.14
CA LEU A 704 -33.53 26.27 86.40
C LEU A 704 -32.79 25.20 85.55
N SER A 705 -32.99 23.91 85.85
CA SER A 705 -32.41 22.81 85.06
C SER A 705 -33.20 22.44 83.81
N ASP A 706 -34.49 22.82 83.72
CA ASP A 706 -35.37 22.58 82.56
C ASP A 706 -35.30 23.72 81.53
N GLU A 707 -34.62 24.81 81.88
CA GLU A 707 -34.45 26.01 81.07
C GLU A 707 -33.97 25.72 79.66
N ALA A 708 -32.96 24.85 79.54
CA ALA A 708 -32.38 24.52 78.26
C ALA A 708 -33.39 23.83 77.31
N ALA A 709 -34.30 23.01 77.85
CA ALA A 709 -35.28 22.29 77.05
C ALA A 709 -36.43 23.22 76.58
N VAL A 710 -36.89 24.12 77.45
CA VAL A 710 -37.94 25.10 77.15
C VAL A 710 -37.46 26.14 76.14
N VAL A 711 -36.26 26.69 76.36
CA VAL A 711 -35.63 27.64 75.43
C VAL A 711 -35.39 26.97 74.07
N SER A 712 -34.89 25.72 74.04
CA SER A 712 -34.65 25.01 72.78
C SER A 712 -35.94 24.73 71.97
N ALA A 713 -37.07 24.49 72.65
CA ALA A 713 -38.36 24.31 71.97
C ALA A 713 -38.94 25.63 71.45
N ARG A 714 -38.74 26.76 72.16
CA ARG A 714 -39.13 28.09 71.69
C ARG A 714 -38.32 28.56 70.51
N GLU A 715 -37.00 28.46 70.61
CA GLU A 715 -36.09 28.87 69.54
C GLU A 715 -36.40 28.10 68.24
N ALA A 716 -36.73 26.81 68.36
CA ALA A 716 -37.13 25.99 67.21
C ALA A 716 -38.47 26.42 66.59
N TYR A 717 -39.48 26.79 67.39
CA TYR A 717 -40.77 27.28 66.89
C TYR A 717 -40.69 28.68 66.30
N ASP A 718 -39.99 29.59 66.97
CA ASP A 718 -39.84 30.98 66.52
C ASP A 718 -39.07 31.07 65.21
N GLY A 719 -38.16 30.13 64.97
CA GLY A 719 -37.43 29.96 63.73
C GLY A 719 -38.27 29.55 62.51
N LEU A 720 -39.55 29.19 62.67
CA LEU A 720 -40.47 28.94 61.55
C LEU A 720 -40.98 30.24 60.92
N THR A 721 -41.21 30.24 59.61
CA THR A 721 -41.88 31.34 58.89
C THR A 721 -43.37 31.39 59.21
N GLN A 722 -44.05 32.50 58.90
CA GLN A 722 -45.50 32.66 59.17
C GLN A 722 -46.34 31.56 58.50
N ALA A 723 -46.05 31.24 57.22
CA ALA A 723 -46.74 30.19 56.49
C ALA A 723 -46.43 28.77 57.02
N GLN A 724 -45.27 28.56 57.65
CA GLN A 724 -44.91 27.31 58.32
C GLN A 724 -45.56 27.19 59.72
N LYS A 725 -45.66 28.30 60.46
CA LYS A 725 -46.34 28.37 61.77
C LYS A 725 -47.83 28.06 61.66
N GLU A 726 -48.50 28.48 60.58
CA GLU A 726 -49.91 28.17 60.29
C GLU A 726 -50.17 26.66 60.11
N LYS A 727 -49.13 25.86 59.86
CA LYS A 727 -49.19 24.39 59.77
C LYS A 727 -48.90 23.69 61.11
N VAL A 728 -48.51 24.41 62.17
CA VAL A 728 -48.37 23.91 63.55
C VAL A 728 -49.69 24.11 64.29
N THR A 729 -50.30 23.04 64.78
CA THR A 729 -51.62 23.09 65.43
C THR A 729 -51.61 23.90 66.72
N GLU A 730 -52.66 24.69 66.96
CA GLU A 730 -52.82 25.60 68.11
C GLU A 730 -52.61 24.92 69.48
N THR A 731 -53.07 23.68 69.64
CA THR A 731 -52.91 22.88 70.87
C THR A 731 -51.44 22.58 71.24
N VAL A 732 -50.52 22.59 70.28
CA VAL A 732 -49.09 22.33 70.53
C VAL A 732 -48.41 23.59 71.08
N LEU A 733 -48.80 24.79 70.62
CA LEU A 733 -48.15 26.05 70.96
C LEU A 733 -48.41 26.51 72.41
N GLU A 734 -49.59 26.23 72.96
CA GLU A 734 -49.94 26.61 74.35
C GLU A 734 -48.98 26.01 75.39
N LYS A 735 -48.49 24.79 75.17
CA LYS A 735 -47.60 24.08 76.10
C LYS A 735 -46.25 24.78 76.31
N LEU A 736 -45.75 25.47 75.29
CA LEU A 736 -44.44 26.12 75.29
C LEU A 736 -44.44 27.45 76.05
N VAL A 737 -45.50 28.25 75.88
CA VAL A 737 -45.64 29.58 76.50
C VAL A 737 -45.66 29.51 78.03
N THR A 738 -46.31 28.49 78.61
CA THR A 738 -46.41 28.31 80.06
C THR A 738 -45.06 28.07 80.73
N ALA A 739 -44.16 27.33 80.08
CA ALA A 739 -42.89 26.93 80.66
C ALA A 739 -41.84 28.07 80.72
N GLU A 740 -41.94 29.06 79.83
CA GLU A 740 -40.98 30.17 79.72
C GLU A 740 -41.10 31.19 80.86
N SER A 741 -42.31 31.39 81.37
CA SER A 741 -42.56 32.37 82.43
C SER A 741 -41.93 31.99 83.77
N GLU A 742 -41.66 30.70 84.01
CA GLU A 742 -41.15 30.19 85.29
C GLU A 742 -39.62 30.27 85.41
N ILE A 743 -38.88 30.20 84.29
CA ILE A 743 -37.40 30.24 84.25
C ILE A 743 -36.82 31.63 84.55
N LYS A 744 -37.42 32.67 83.97
CA LYS A 744 -36.87 34.03 83.92
C LYS A 744 -36.66 34.66 85.31
N SER A 745 -37.33 34.16 86.34
CA SER A 745 -37.24 34.70 87.70
C SER A 745 -35.95 34.33 88.45
N LEU A 746 -35.12 33.43 87.95
CA LEU A 746 -34.10 32.74 88.76
C LEU A 746 -32.62 33.07 88.43
N LYS A 747 -32.31 33.93 87.45
CA LYS A 747 -30.95 34.03 86.85
C LYS A 747 -30.16 35.34 86.96
N ASP A 748 -30.74 36.46 87.37
CA ASP A 748 -30.19 37.78 86.98
C ASP A 748 -29.03 38.38 87.83
N GLU A 749 -28.56 37.83 88.96
CA GLU A 749 -27.69 38.64 89.88
C GLU A 749 -26.22 38.22 90.10
N ALA A 750 -25.80 36.97 89.85
CA ALA A 750 -24.47 36.50 90.33
C ALA A 750 -23.38 36.21 89.27
N SER A 751 -23.62 36.37 87.95
CA SER A 751 -22.86 35.59 86.94
C SER A 751 -21.71 36.29 86.19
N LEU A 752 -21.52 37.61 86.26
CA LEU A 752 -20.79 38.30 85.18
C LEU A 752 -19.26 38.42 85.33
N ILE A 753 -18.70 38.51 86.56
CA ILE A 753 -17.24 38.71 86.76
C ILE A 753 -16.49 37.37 86.92
N ASP A 754 -17.04 36.43 87.68
CA ASP A 754 -16.45 35.09 87.87
C ASP A 754 -16.46 34.26 86.57
N SER A 755 -17.42 34.52 85.67
CA SER A 755 -17.50 33.85 84.37
C SER A 755 -16.25 34.05 83.52
N VAL A 756 -15.64 35.25 83.53
CA VAL A 756 -14.54 35.56 82.60
C VAL A 756 -13.20 35.02 83.08
N VAL A 757 -12.90 35.11 84.37
CA VAL A 757 -11.67 34.53 84.95
C VAL A 757 -11.70 33.00 84.92
N ASN A 758 -12.86 32.40 85.19
CA ASN A 758 -13.01 30.94 85.10
C ASN A 758 -12.85 30.44 83.67
N LYS A 759 -13.37 31.16 82.66
CA LYS A 759 -13.20 30.79 81.24
C LYS A 759 -11.74 30.74 80.80
N ILE A 760 -10.89 31.70 81.22
CA ILE A 760 -9.47 31.70 80.83
C ILE A 760 -8.66 30.67 81.64
N ASN A 761 -8.94 30.54 82.95
CA ASN A 761 -8.23 29.57 83.79
C ASN A 761 -8.58 28.12 83.44
N ALA A 762 -9.81 27.87 82.99
CA ALA A 762 -10.27 26.57 82.50
C ALA A 762 -9.61 26.16 81.17
N LEU A 763 -8.89 27.05 80.49
CA LEU A 763 -8.13 26.64 79.30
C LEU A 763 -7.09 25.57 79.69
N PRO A 764 -7.05 24.44 78.98
CA PRO A 764 -6.20 23.32 79.35
C PRO A 764 -4.72 23.67 79.20
N THR A 765 -3.88 23.04 80.03
CA THR A 765 -2.40 23.17 79.93
C THR A 765 -1.83 22.52 78.68
N SER A 766 -2.54 21.56 78.08
CA SER A 766 -2.24 21.00 76.77
C SER A 766 -3.38 21.32 75.81
N VAL A 767 -3.18 22.35 74.98
CA VAL A 767 -4.19 22.88 74.08
C VAL A 767 -4.33 21.99 72.85
N THR A 768 -5.58 21.66 72.50
CA THR A 768 -6.01 20.85 71.34
C THR A 768 -6.99 21.65 70.47
N LEU A 769 -7.38 21.15 69.28
CA LEU A 769 -8.28 21.89 68.39
C LEU A 769 -9.72 22.02 68.89
N SER A 770 -10.20 21.08 69.72
CA SER A 770 -11.53 21.21 70.35
C SER A 770 -11.60 22.36 71.35
N ASP A 771 -10.44 22.88 71.79
CA ASP A 771 -10.36 24.03 72.67
C ASP A 771 -10.46 25.35 71.91
N GLU A 772 -10.49 25.34 70.56
CA GLU A 772 -10.50 26.55 69.74
C GLU A 772 -11.67 27.47 70.09
N THR A 773 -12.89 26.95 70.18
CA THR A 773 -14.06 27.74 70.56
C THR A 773 -13.97 28.24 72.00
N ALA A 774 -13.34 27.47 72.92
CA ALA A 774 -13.13 27.90 74.30
C ALA A 774 -12.07 29.00 74.40
N VAL A 775 -11.00 28.94 73.61
CA VAL A 775 -9.94 29.97 73.51
C VAL A 775 -10.51 31.25 72.89
N ILE A 776 -11.30 31.15 71.81
CA ILE A 776 -12.01 32.28 71.20
C ILE A 776 -13.01 32.88 72.18
N SER A 777 -13.84 32.05 72.83
CA SER A 777 -14.83 32.51 73.81
C SER A 777 -14.19 33.15 75.05
N ALA A 778 -13.04 32.65 75.50
CA ALA A 778 -12.27 33.25 76.58
C ALA A 778 -11.70 34.62 76.17
N ARG A 779 -11.23 34.76 74.92
CA ARG A 779 -10.78 36.04 74.36
C ARG A 779 -11.93 37.04 74.17
N GLU A 780 -13.08 36.59 73.69
CA GLU A 780 -14.28 37.42 73.54
C GLU A 780 -14.87 37.84 74.88
N ALA A 781 -14.97 36.93 75.84
CA ALA A 781 -15.45 37.22 77.20
C ALA A 781 -14.50 38.18 77.93
N TYR A 782 -13.18 37.99 77.77
CA TYR A 782 -12.18 38.96 78.23
C TYR A 782 -12.40 40.32 77.58
N ASN A 783 -12.64 40.36 76.26
CA ASN A 783 -12.91 41.60 75.51
C ASN A 783 -14.28 42.24 75.83
N GLY A 784 -15.26 41.48 76.33
CA GLY A 784 -16.61 41.95 76.70
C GLY A 784 -16.72 42.54 78.11
N LEU A 785 -15.74 42.29 78.98
CA LEU A 785 -15.66 42.97 80.27
C LEU A 785 -15.47 44.49 80.09
N THR A 786 -16.12 45.27 80.95
CA THR A 786 -15.82 46.70 81.06
C THR A 786 -14.37 46.91 81.48
N LEU A 787 -13.79 48.09 81.23
CA LEU A 787 -12.40 48.39 81.59
C LEU A 787 -12.11 48.13 83.10
N VAL A 788 -13.08 48.41 83.99
CA VAL A 788 -12.96 48.15 85.44
C VAL A 788 -13.01 46.66 85.77
N GLN A 789 -13.79 45.87 85.02
CA GLN A 789 -13.83 44.41 85.19
C GLN A 789 -12.59 43.72 84.59
N LYS A 790 -12.06 44.20 83.44
CA LYS A 790 -10.82 43.68 82.81
C LYS A 790 -9.58 43.89 83.67
N GLY A 791 -9.46 45.06 84.31
CA GLY A 791 -8.34 45.38 85.20
C GLY A 791 -8.25 44.50 86.46
N LYS A 792 -9.29 43.70 86.73
CA LYS A 792 -9.32 42.69 87.81
C LYS A 792 -8.88 41.28 87.34
N VAL A 793 -8.53 41.09 86.06
CA VAL A 793 -7.98 39.84 85.51
C VAL A 793 -6.45 39.93 85.44
N SER A 794 -5.72 38.94 85.97
CA SER A 794 -4.26 39.02 86.14
C SER A 794 -3.45 38.78 84.85
N THR A 795 -2.24 39.36 84.76
CA THR A 795 -1.33 39.21 83.61
C THR A 795 -0.88 37.77 83.35
N THR A 796 -0.76 36.94 84.39
CA THR A 796 -0.42 35.51 84.23
C THR A 796 -1.53 34.75 83.51
N VAL A 797 -2.79 35.13 83.76
CA VAL A 797 -3.97 34.56 83.11
C VAL A 797 -4.03 34.97 81.63
N LEU A 798 -3.57 36.19 81.30
CA LEU A 798 -3.51 36.67 79.92
C LEU A 798 -2.43 35.98 79.07
N ASN A 799 -1.21 35.78 79.60
CA ASN A 799 -0.15 35.07 78.86
C ASN A 799 -0.52 33.60 78.56
N LYS A 800 -1.32 32.98 79.44
CA LYS A 800 -1.87 31.64 79.21
C LYS A 800 -2.79 31.59 77.99
N LEU A 801 -3.58 32.65 77.77
CA LEU A 801 -4.45 32.78 76.61
C LEU A 801 -3.65 32.94 75.30
N GLU A 802 -2.60 33.77 75.30
CA GLU A 802 -1.76 34.00 74.11
C GLU A 802 -0.93 32.76 73.69
N ALA A 803 -0.43 32.00 74.66
CA ALA A 803 0.25 30.72 74.38
C ALA A 803 -0.70 29.67 73.79
N ALA A 804 -1.97 29.66 74.24
CA ALA A 804 -3.00 28.79 73.69
C ALA A 804 -3.34 29.14 72.24
N GLU A 805 -3.42 30.43 71.91
CA GLU A 805 -3.71 30.91 70.54
C GLU A 805 -2.64 30.46 69.53
N ASN A 806 -1.35 30.59 69.86
CA ASN A 806 -0.26 30.16 68.98
C ASN A 806 -0.23 28.63 68.78
N LYS A 807 -0.63 27.86 69.80
CA LYS A 807 -0.71 26.40 69.72
C LYS A 807 -1.83 25.92 68.79
N ILE A 808 -2.98 26.62 68.78
CA ILE A 808 -4.09 26.35 67.84
C ILE A 808 -3.64 26.50 66.38
N ILE A 809 -2.83 27.52 66.06
CA ILE A 809 -2.33 27.74 64.68
C ILE A 809 -1.50 26.56 64.19
N VAL A 810 -0.54 26.08 65.00
CA VAL A 810 0.31 24.94 64.63
C VAL A 810 -0.50 23.65 64.48
N LEU A 811 -1.50 23.43 65.34
CA LEU A 811 -2.38 22.26 65.25
C LEU A 811 -3.27 22.27 64.00
N LYS A 812 -3.70 23.45 63.53
CA LYS A 812 -4.46 23.59 62.28
C LYS A 812 -3.61 23.24 61.04
N ASP A 813 -2.35 23.63 61.03
CA ASP A 813 -1.42 23.26 59.96
C ASP A 813 -1.12 21.75 59.97
N GLN A 814 -1.00 21.14 61.16
CA GLN A 814 -0.87 19.69 61.30
C GLN A 814 -2.10 18.95 60.76
N VAL A 815 -3.33 19.42 61.03
CA VAL A 815 -4.56 18.80 60.48
C VAL A 815 -4.59 18.82 58.95
N LYS A 816 -4.16 19.93 58.32
CA LYS A 816 -4.09 20.01 56.85
C LYS A 816 -3.05 19.05 56.27
N ALA A 817 -1.88 18.92 56.91
CA ALA A 817 -0.88 17.93 56.51
C ALA A 817 -1.37 16.50 56.72
N ASP A 818 -2.02 16.21 57.84
CA ASP A 818 -2.57 14.89 58.18
C ASP A 818 -3.70 14.47 57.24
N ALA A 819 -4.54 15.41 56.79
CA ALA A 819 -5.55 15.13 55.77
C ALA A 819 -4.92 14.61 54.46
N VAL A 820 -3.82 15.24 54.01
CA VAL A 820 -3.08 14.80 52.82
C VAL A 820 -2.36 13.48 53.08
N GLN A 821 -1.73 13.31 54.25
CA GLN A 821 -1.08 12.05 54.63
C GLN A 821 -2.07 10.88 54.67
N ASN A 822 -3.25 11.08 55.25
CA ASN A 822 -4.31 10.08 55.31
C ASN A 822 -4.84 9.73 53.91
N LYS A 823 -4.96 10.72 53.02
CA LYS A 823 -5.37 10.48 51.63
C LYS A 823 -4.35 9.64 50.85
N ILE A 824 -3.04 9.92 51.02
CA ILE A 824 -1.97 9.12 50.41
C ILE A 824 -1.89 7.72 51.06
N ASN A 825 -2.03 7.64 52.38
CA ASN A 825 -2.02 6.37 53.10
C ASN A 825 -3.23 5.50 52.76
N GLY A 826 -4.38 6.12 52.46
CA GLY A 826 -5.59 5.46 51.97
C GLY A 826 -5.51 4.96 50.54
N LEU A 827 -4.43 5.29 49.79
CA LEU A 827 -4.19 4.64 48.50
C LEU A 827 -4.03 3.12 48.70
N PRO A 828 -4.68 2.29 47.87
CA PRO A 828 -4.60 0.84 47.96
C PRO A 828 -3.16 0.34 47.93
N SER A 829 -2.87 -0.71 48.70
CA SER A 829 -1.55 -1.36 48.69
C SER A 829 -1.20 -1.96 47.33
N GLN A 830 -2.21 -2.36 46.54
CA GLN A 830 -2.08 -2.74 45.14
C GLN A 830 -2.77 -1.71 44.24
N ILE A 831 -1.97 -0.92 43.53
CA ILE A 831 -2.46 0.12 42.62
C ILE A 831 -2.94 -0.51 41.32
N LYS A 832 -4.15 -0.13 40.88
CA LYS A 832 -4.76 -0.48 39.59
C LYS A 832 -5.07 0.78 38.77
N LEU A 833 -5.36 0.66 37.47
CA LEU A 833 -5.69 1.80 36.62
C LEU A 833 -6.88 2.64 37.12
N ALA A 834 -7.90 2.00 37.71
CA ALA A 834 -9.04 2.71 38.30
C ALA A 834 -8.65 3.68 39.43
N ASN A 835 -7.45 3.52 40.02
CA ASN A 835 -6.95 4.40 41.07
C ASN A 835 -6.24 5.65 40.53
N GLU A 836 -6.09 5.80 39.21
CA GLU A 836 -5.34 6.91 38.60
C GLU A 836 -5.85 8.27 39.07
N SER A 837 -7.16 8.51 39.03
CA SER A 837 -7.74 9.78 39.48
C SER A 837 -7.46 10.06 40.96
N ALA A 838 -7.45 9.03 41.81
CA ALA A 838 -7.15 9.16 43.24
C ALA A 838 -5.67 9.48 43.49
N VAL A 839 -4.76 8.86 42.73
CA VAL A 839 -3.31 9.14 42.78
C VAL A 839 -3.03 10.56 42.30
N ILE A 840 -3.64 10.98 41.19
CA ILE A 840 -3.52 12.36 40.66
C ILE A 840 -4.07 13.38 41.65
N ALA A 841 -5.24 13.11 42.24
CA ALA A 841 -5.82 13.99 43.26
C ALA A 841 -4.92 14.11 44.50
N ALA A 842 -4.35 13.00 44.98
CA ALA A 842 -3.41 13.01 46.10
C ALA A 842 -2.15 13.84 45.79
N ARG A 843 -1.61 13.76 44.56
CA ARG A 843 -0.50 14.60 44.12
C ARG A 843 -0.87 16.08 44.04
N LYS A 844 -2.06 16.39 43.53
CA LYS A 844 -2.58 17.76 43.45
C LYS A 844 -2.68 18.38 44.85
N ASP A 845 -3.30 17.67 45.79
CA ASP A 845 -3.49 18.16 47.16
C ASP A 845 -2.16 18.35 47.89
N TYR A 846 -1.20 17.43 47.72
CA TYR A 846 0.16 17.60 48.23
C TYR A 846 0.85 18.84 47.66
N ASN A 847 0.70 19.09 46.36
CA ASN A 847 1.30 20.26 45.71
C ASN A 847 0.71 21.59 46.23
N SER A 848 -0.55 21.59 46.67
CA SER A 848 -1.25 22.76 47.21
C SER A 848 -0.89 23.13 48.65
N LEU A 849 -0.16 22.28 49.39
CA LEU A 849 0.31 22.60 50.76
C LEU A 849 1.37 23.71 50.76
N THR A 850 1.39 24.53 51.82
CA THR A 850 2.46 25.51 52.06
C THR A 850 3.78 24.82 52.43
N THR A 851 4.91 25.53 52.39
CA THR A 851 6.22 24.96 52.76
C THR A 851 6.25 24.41 54.19
N ALA A 852 5.66 25.12 55.15
CA ALA A 852 5.57 24.67 56.53
C ALA A 852 4.72 23.39 56.67
N GLN A 853 3.59 23.30 55.95
CA GLN A 853 2.71 22.13 55.95
C GLN A 853 3.34 20.92 55.22
N LYS A 854 4.08 21.15 54.12
CA LYS A 854 4.80 20.08 53.40
C LYS A 854 5.89 19.43 54.25
N ASN A 855 6.58 20.22 55.08
CA ASN A 855 7.60 19.70 55.99
C ASN A 855 7.02 18.76 57.08
N LEU A 856 5.70 18.81 57.32
CA LEU A 856 4.98 17.91 58.22
C LEU A 856 4.53 16.60 57.54
N VAL A 857 4.62 16.50 56.21
CA VAL A 857 4.34 15.26 55.47
C VAL A 857 5.61 14.39 55.47
N THR A 858 5.51 13.20 56.05
CA THR A 858 6.69 12.32 56.17
C THR A 858 7.20 11.82 54.81
N THR A 859 8.52 11.68 54.68
CA THR A 859 9.17 11.17 53.46
C THR A 859 8.65 9.78 53.05
N THR A 860 8.34 8.92 54.02
CA THR A 860 7.77 7.59 53.77
C THR A 860 6.43 7.65 53.04
N VAL A 861 5.53 8.56 53.44
CA VAL A 861 4.22 8.76 52.80
C VAL A 861 4.41 9.31 51.39
N LEU A 862 5.32 10.27 51.20
CA LEU A 862 5.61 10.81 49.87
C LEU A 862 6.16 9.75 48.90
N ASN A 863 7.05 8.86 49.38
CA ASN A 863 7.57 7.75 48.57
C ASN A 863 6.47 6.77 48.13
N LYS A 864 5.46 6.54 48.99
CA LYS A 864 4.29 5.73 48.65
C LYS A 864 3.51 6.32 47.46
N LEU A 865 3.34 7.64 47.43
CA LEU A 865 2.70 8.33 46.31
C LEU A 865 3.50 8.19 45.00
N VAL A 866 4.84 8.39 45.06
CA VAL A 866 5.73 8.24 43.89
C VAL A 866 5.70 6.81 43.34
N LEU A 867 5.69 5.80 44.22
CA LEU A 867 5.60 4.41 43.80
C LEU A 867 4.25 4.09 43.13
N ALA A 868 3.16 4.67 43.64
CA ALA A 868 1.83 4.52 43.05
C ALA A 868 1.77 5.12 41.63
N GLU A 869 2.34 6.32 41.44
CA GLU A 869 2.46 6.97 40.12
C GLU A 869 3.25 6.10 39.13
N LYS A 870 4.40 5.58 39.55
CA LYS A 870 5.23 4.67 38.72
C LYS A 870 4.46 3.39 38.36
N THR A 871 3.64 2.86 39.26
CA THR A 871 2.84 1.66 39.04
C THR A 871 1.76 1.89 37.99
N ILE A 872 1.06 3.03 38.02
CA ILE A 872 0.07 3.40 36.98
C ILE A 872 0.72 3.47 35.59
N VAL A 873 1.91 4.07 35.48
CA VAL A 873 2.65 4.15 34.21
C VAL A 873 2.98 2.75 33.68
N ASN A 874 3.48 1.85 34.53
CA ASN A 874 3.78 0.48 34.15
C ASN A 874 2.54 -0.30 33.67
N LEU A 875 1.38 -0.10 34.33
CA LEU A 875 0.12 -0.74 33.92
C LEU A 875 -0.34 -0.27 32.54
N LYS A 876 -0.15 1.02 32.20
CA LYS A 876 -0.43 1.56 30.86
C LYS A 876 0.54 1.01 29.80
N ASN A 877 1.82 0.89 30.14
CA ASN A 877 2.84 0.34 29.24
C ASN A 877 2.56 -1.13 28.87
N ALA A 878 2.06 -1.95 29.81
CA ALA A 878 1.68 -3.33 29.54
C ALA A 878 0.55 -3.42 28.47
N ALA A 879 -0.46 -2.55 28.55
CA ALA A 879 -1.52 -2.47 27.54
C ALA A 879 -0.97 -2.02 26.17
N LYS A 880 -0.02 -1.08 26.15
CA LYS A 880 0.66 -0.64 24.92
C LYS A 880 1.37 -1.79 24.20
N VAL A 881 2.07 -2.66 24.93
CA VAL A 881 2.77 -3.83 24.35
C VAL A 881 1.79 -4.76 23.61
N ALA A 882 0.61 -5.02 24.19
CA ALA A 882 -0.41 -5.83 23.53
C ALA A 882 -0.97 -5.13 22.28
N LYS A 883 -1.21 -3.81 22.36
CA LYS A 883 -1.66 -2.99 21.23
C LYS A 883 -0.68 -3.01 20.06
N ASP A 884 0.61 -2.82 20.33
CA ASP A 884 1.66 -2.82 19.31
C ASP A 884 1.76 -4.21 18.62
N LYS A 885 1.71 -5.30 19.40
CA LYS A 885 1.72 -6.67 18.84
C LYS A 885 0.50 -6.99 17.99
N ILE A 886 -0.67 -6.45 18.33
CA ILE A 886 -1.89 -6.63 17.53
C ILE A 886 -1.82 -5.81 16.24
N ALA A 887 -1.28 -4.58 16.32
CA ALA A 887 -1.13 -3.70 15.16
C ALA A 887 -0.21 -4.29 14.07
N THR A 888 0.84 -5.02 14.45
CA THR A 888 1.77 -5.66 13.51
C THR A 888 1.28 -6.97 12.92
N LEU A 889 0.13 -7.52 13.36
CA LEU A 889 -0.43 -8.73 12.76
C LEU A 889 -0.76 -8.50 11.28
N PRO A 890 -0.56 -9.51 10.40
CA PRO A 890 -0.94 -9.40 9.00
C PRO A 890 -2.45 -9.18 8.84
N THR A 891 -2.86 -8.56 7.73
CA THR A 891 -4.29 -8.47 7.38
C THR A 891 -4.87 -9.86 7.10
N THR A 892 -6.19 -10.02 7.14
CA THR A 892 -6.87 -11.32 6.94
C THR A 892 -6.48 -12.01 5.63
N SER A 893 -6.25 -11.27 4.54
CA SER A 893 -5.79 -11.83 3.26
C SER A 893 -4.32 -12.26 3.28
N GLN A 894 -3.51 -11.71 4.19
CA GLN A 894 -2.08 -11.98 4.35
C GLN A 894 -1.75 -13.04 5.41
N VAL A 895 -2.73 -13.49 6.20
CA VAL A 895 -2.50 -14.56 7.21
C VAL A 895 -2.01 -15.84 6.53
N ARG A 896 -0.93 -16.41 7.04
CA ARG A 896 -0.33 -17.69 6.61
C ARG A 896 -0.04 -18.55 7.83
N LEU A 897 0.34 -19.82 7.65
CA LEU A 897 0.78 -20.68 8.76
C LEU A 897 1.99 -20.11 9.52
N THR A 898 2.88 -19.39 8.82
CA THR A 898 4.01 -18.67 9.43
C THR A 898 3.60 -17.54 10.37
N SER A 899 2.35 -17.06 10.30
CA SER A 899 1.81 -16.04 11.19
C SER A 899 1.45 -16.58 12.58
N GLU A 900 1.47 -17.90 12.80
CA GLU A 900 1.00 -18.53 14.04
C GLU A 900 1.73 -18.05 15.30
N SER A 901 3.05 -17.91 15.24
CA SER A 901 3.86 -17.47 16.39
C SER A 901 3.51 -16.04 16.79
N ALA A 902 3.36 -15.14 15.82
CA ALA A 902 2.98 -13.75 16.04
C ALA A 902 1.56 -13.64 16.64
N ILE A 903 0.60 -14.39 16.09
CA ILE A 903 -0.79 -14.42 16.58
C ILE A 903 -0.85 -14.95 18.03
N LYS A 904 -0.15 -16.05 18.34
CA LYS A 904 -0.05 -16.58 19.71
C LYS A 904 0.60 -15.59 20.66
N SER A 905 1.66 -14.91 20.22
CA SER A 905 2.35 -13.91 21.04
C SER A 905 1.46 -12.72 21.36
N ALA A 906 0.69 -12.23 20.37
CA ALA A 906 -0.28 -11.16 20.55
C ALA A 906 -1.43 -11.58 21.50
N ARG A 907 -1.96 -12.81 21.34
CA ARG A 907 -2.99 -13.36 22.24
C ARG A 907 -2.49 -13.54 23.67
N ALA A 908 -1.28 -14.05 23.85
CA ALA A 908 -0.68 -14.18 25.18
C ALA A 908 -0.52 -12.81 25.87
N ALA A 909 -0.01 -11.80 25.14
CA ALA A 909 0.12 -10.44 25.64
C ALA A 909 -1.23 -9.79 25.98
N TYR A 910 -2.28 -10.06 25.19
CA TYR A 910 -3.62 -9.57 25.49
C TYR A 910 -4.25 -10.29 26.69
N ASN A 911 -4.04 -11.60 26.82
CA ASN A 911 -4.62 -12.40 27.92
C ASN A 911 -3.99 -12.09 29.27
N SER A 912 -2.73 -11.66 29.32
CA SER A 912 -2.08 -11.23 30.56
C SER A 912 -2.62 -9.91 31.14
N LEU A 913 -3.49 -9.20 30.40
CA LEU A 913 -4.08 -7.94 30.82
C LEU A 913 -5.38 -8.14 31.61
N ASP A 914 -5.60 -7.30 32.61
CA ASP A 914 -6.90 -7.17 33.28
C ASP A 914 -7.95 -6.44 32.41
N SER A 915 -9.18 -6.37 32.90
CA SER A 915 -10.31 -5.77 32.18
C SER A 915 -10.07 -4.30 31.83
N SER A 916 -9.46 -3.52 32.72
CA SER A 916 -9.20 -2.10 32.52
C SER A 916 -8.07 -1.86 31.51
N GLN A 917 -7.02 -2.70 31.55
CA GLN A 917 -5.92 -2.66 30.59
C GLN A 917 -6.37 -3.09 29.19
N LYS A 918 -7.26 -4.08 29.07
CA LYS A 918 -7.81 -4.52 27.77
C LYS A 918 -8.57 -3.41 27.06
N SER A 919 -9.30 -2.55 27.78
CA SER A 919 -9.98 -1.39 27.20
C SER A 919 -9.03 -0.39 26.55
N LEU A 920 -7.76 -0.31 26.99
CA LEU A 920 -6.74 0.59 26.41
C LEU A 920 -6.13 0.07 25.10
N VAL A 921 -6.24 -1.24 24.83
CA VAL A 921 -5.68 -1.87 23.62
C VAL A 921 -6.44 -1.43 22.36
N GLY A 922 -7.75 -1.21 22.48
CA GLY A 922 -8.63 -0.87 21.35
C GLY A 922 -9.16 -2.10 20.59
N SER A 923 -9.24 -2.01 19.26
CA SER A 923 -9.94 -3.01 18.42
C SER A 923 -9.25 -4.37 18.39
N ILE A 924 -9.75 -5.28 19.24
CA ILE A 924 -9.36 -6.70 19.29
C ILE A 924 -9.72 -7.46 17.99
N THR A 925 -10.57 -6.85 17.15
CA THR A 925 -11.08 -7.43 15.91
C THR A 925 -9.98 -7.90 14.98
N ARG A 926 -8.83 -7.20 14.92
CA ARG A 926 -7.69 -7.62 14.09
C ARG A 926 -7.09 -8.94 14.57
N LEU A 927 -6.90 -9.11 15.88
CA LEU A 927 -6.41 -10.36 16.45
C LEU A 927 -7.40 -11.50 16.25
N THR A 928 -8.69 -11.29 16.55
CA THR A 928 -9.71 -12.35 16.39
C THR A 928 -9.93 -12.73 14.94
N SER A 929 -9.84 -11.77 14.01
CA SER A 929 -9.92 -12.04 12.57
C SER A 929 -8.71 -12.85 12.08
N ALA A 930 -7.51 -12.53 12.57
CA ALA A 930 -6.30 -13.27 12.24
C ALA A 930 -6.34 -14.71 12.79
N GLU A 931 -6.83 -14.90 14.02
CA GLU A 931 -7.03 -16.22 14.63
C GLU A 931 -8.07 -17.05 13.87
N SER A 932 -9.22 -16.46 13.55
CA SER A 932 -10.27 -17.12 12.78
C SER A 932 -9.76 -17.57 11.41
N ARG A 933 -9.06 -16.69 10.69
CA ARG A 933 -8.47 -17.02 9.40
C ARG A 933 -7.41 -18.12 9.51
N LEU A 934 -6.54 -18.07 10.51
CA LEU A 934 -5.54 -19.12 10.76
C LEU A 934 -6.21 -20.46 11.08
N GLY A 935 -7.31 -20.43 11.84
CA GLY A 935 -8.14 -21.61 12.14
C GLY A 935 -8.70 -22.25 10.87
N VAL A 936 -9.28 -21.45 9.98
CA VAL A 936 -9.79 -21.90 8.68
C VAL A 936 -8.68 -22.52 7.83
N ILE A 937 -7.51 -21.87 7.72
CA ILE A 937 -6.36 -22.43 6.99
C ILE A 937 -5.91 -23.76 7.61
N LYS A 938 -5.83 -23.85 8.94
CA LYS A 938 -5.37 -25.07 9.63
C LYS A 938 -6.31 -26.25 9.46
N ALA A 939 -7.62 -25.99 9.42
CA ALA A 939 -8.66 -27.01 9.34
C ALA A 939 -8.89 -27.50 7.91
N ASP A 940 -8.39 -26.78 6.90
CA ASP A 940 -8.59 -27.15 5.51
C ASP A 940 -7.94 -28.50 5.16
N LYS A 941 -8.70 -29.33 4.45
CA LYS A 941 -8.32 -30.65 3.94
C LYS A 941 -8.59 -30.76 2.44
N THR A 942 -9.12 -29.71 1.83
CA THR A 942 -9.51 -29.76 0.43
C THR A 942 -8.27 -29.57 -0.44
N LEU A 943 -8.25 -30.24 -1.59
CA LEU A 943 -7.16 -30.06 -2.55
C LEU A 943 -7.50 -28.87 -3.46
N PRO A 944 -6.49 -28.09 -3.90
CA PRO A 944 -6.69 -27.05 -4.90
C PRO A 944 -7.42 -27.57 -6.13
N THR A 945 -8.40 -26.82 -6.61
CA THR A 945 -9.18 -27.17 -7.80
C THR A 945 -8.50 -26.65 -9.05
N ILE A 946 -8.24 -27.53 -10.02
CA ILE A 946 -7.68 -27.22 -11.34
C ILE A 946 -8.73 -27.56 -12.40
N LYS A 947 -9.25 -26.55 -13.12
CA LYS A 947 -10.26 -26.69 -14.18
C LYS A 947 -9.66 -26.43 -15.56
N GLY A 948 -10.26 -27.03 -16.59
CA GLY A 948 -9.90 -26.84 -18.01
C GLY A 948 -9.01 -27.94 -18.61
N ILE A 949 -8.43 -28.80 -17.77
CA ILE A 949 -7.60 -29.94 -18.15
C ILE A 949 -7.90 -31.19 -17.31
N SER A 950 -7.48 -32.35 -17.79
CA SER A 950 -7.60 -33.64 -17.12
C SER A 950 -6.25 -34.34 -17.10
N ASN A 951 -6.00 -35.15 -16.06
CA ASN A 951 -4.72 -35.82 -15.89
C ASN A 951 -4.45 -36.81 -17.04
N ASN A 952 -3.24 -36.73 -17.60
CA ASN A 952 -2.74 -37.46 -18.76
C ASN A 952 -3.53 -37.27 -20.07
N ALA A 953 -4.33 -36.20 -20.19
CA ALA A 953 -5.08 -35.91 -21.41
C ALA A 953 -4.21 -35.25 -22.49
N TYR A 954 -4.57 -35.47 -23.76
CA TYR A 954 -3.95 -34.88 -24.94
C TYR A 954 -4.91 -33.89 -25.60
N TYR A 955 -4.41 -32.70 -25.93
CA TYR A 955 -5.22 -31.64 -26.53
C TYR A 955 -4.59 -31.11 -27.82
N ARG A 956 -5.38 -31.10 -28.90
CA ARG A 956 -4.99 -30.50 -30.19
C ARG A 956 -5.01 -28.97 -30.21
N THR A 957 -5.76 -28.37 -29.28
CA THR A 957 -5.95 -26.92 -29.19
C THR A 957 -5.43 -26.38 -27.88
N LYS A 958 -5.23 -25.06 -27.85
CA LYS A 958 -4.84 -24.33 -26.67
C LYS A 958 -5.82 -24.56 -25.50
N LYS A 959 -5.31 -24.58 -24.28
CA LYS A 959 -6.09 -24.78 -23.04
C LYS A 959 -5.93 -23.61 -22.08
N THR A 960 -7.05 -23.14 -21.57
CA THR A 960 -7.10 -22.19 -20.45
C THR A 960 -7.29 -22.98 -19.17
N ILE A 961 -6.48 -22.70 -18.16
CA ILE A 961 -6.53 -23.39 -16.88
C ILE A 961 -6.91 -22.39 -15.81
N GLN A 962 -7.86 -22.78 -14.96
CA GLN A 962 -8.27 -21.99 -13.80
C GLN A 962 -7.94 -22.78 -12.54
N ILE A 963 -7.25 -22.12 -11.59
CA ILE A 963 -6.86 -22.73 -10.32
C ILE A 963 -7.43 -21.89 -9.19
N SER A 964 -8.08 -22.57 -8.25
CA SER A 964 -8.73 -21.93 -7.10
C SER A 964 -8.69 -22.86 -5.91
N ASP A 965 -8.83 -22.28 -4.74
CA ASP A 965 -8.88 -23.00 -3.47
C ASP A 965 -9.76 -22.22 -2.47
N ASN A 966 -10.38 -22.90 -1.52
CA ASN A 966 -11.28 -22.30 -0.52
C ASN A 966 -10.54 -21.45 0.53
N VAL A 967 -9.29 -21.80 0.86
CA VAL A 967 -8.44 -21.04 1.80
C VAL A 967 -7.36 -20.24 1.09
N GLY A 968 -7.23 -20.40 -0.23
CA GLY A 968 -6.35 -19.64 -1.09
C GLY A 968 -5.07 -20.41 -1.43
N LEU A 969 -4.33 -19.92 -2.42
CA LEU A 969 -3.15 -20.59 -2.96
C LEU A 969 -1.86 -20.08 -2.30
N LEU A 970 -0.99 -21.01 -1.91
CA LEU A 970 0.38 -20.70 -1.47
C LEU A 970 1.30 -20.54 -2.67
N ASN A 971 1.23 -21.48 -3.62
CA ASN A 971 1.98 -21.41 -4.86
C ASN A 971 1.35 -22.30 -5.93
N VAL A 972 1.64 -21.98 -7.19
CA VAL A 972 1.40 -22.87 -8.32
C VAL A 972 2.69 -23.02 -9.11
N LYS A 973 3.17 -24.25 -9.22
CA LYS A 973 4.33 -24.61 -10.05
C LYS A 973 3.84 -25.22 -11.35
N LEU A 974 4.20 -24.61 -12.47
CA LEU A 974 4.02 -25.19 -13.79
C LEU A 974 5.38 -25.67 -14.30
N THR A 975 5.44 -26.87 -14.84
CA THR A 975 6.59 -27.37 -15.59
C THR A 975 6.16 -27.70 -17.02
N PHE A 976 6.93 -27.24 -18.01
CA PHE A 976 6.74 -27.57 -19.42
C PHE A 976 8.04 -28.19 -19.96
N ASN A 977 7.94 -29.42 -20.47
CA ASN A 977 9.08 -30.24 -20.92
C ASN A 977 10.24 -30.27 -19.90
N GLY A 978 9.92 -30.35 -18.60
CA GLY A 978 10.89 -30.41 -17.52
C GLY A 978 11.42 -29.06 -17.01
N LYS A 979 11.12 -27.94 -17.69
CA LYS A 979 11.48 -26.59 -17.23
C LYS A 979 10.36 -25.97 -16.41
N SER A 980 10.68 -25.33 -15.29
CA SER A 980 9.72 -24.63 -14.42
C SER A 980 9.38 -23.25 -14.95
N TYR A 981 8.13 -22.84 -14.78
CA TYR A 981 7.59 -21.54 -15.19
C TYR A 981 6.67 -20.97 -14.11
N THR A 982 6.71 -19.65 -13.94
CA THR A 982 5.72 -18.93 -13.13
C THR A 982 4.35 -19.00 -13.81
N TYR A 983 3.35 -19.40 -13.02
CA TYR A 983 1.98 -19.59 -13.48
C TYR A 983 1.05 -18.50 -12.93
N TYR A 984 0.16 -18.01 -13.79
CA TYR A 984 -0.94 -17.12 -13.43
C TYR A 984 -2.26 -17.79 -13.83
N SER A 985 -3.30 -17.69 -12.99
CA SER A 985 -4.61 -18.29 -13.29
C SER A 985 -5.21 -17.64 -14.55
N GLY A 986 -5.87 -18.44 -15.39
CA GLY A 986 -6.39 -17.98 -16.68
C GLY A 986 -5.38 -17.96 -17.83
N LYS A 987 -4.12 -18.35 -17.59
CA LYS A 987 -3.11 -18.49 -18.65
C LYS A 987 -3.52 -19.53 -19.69
N VAL A 988 -3.28 -19.20 -20.95
CA VAL A 988 -3.54 -20.06 -22.10
C VAL A 988 -2.27 -20.81 -22.49
N PHE A 989 -2.34 -22.14 -22.52
CA PHE A 989 -1.27 -23.04 -22.95
C PHE A 989 -1.51 -23.42 -24.40
N ALA A 990 -0.55 -23.17 -25.28
CA ALA A 990 -0.70 -23.43 -26.72
C ALA A 990 0.50 -24.18 -27.35
N ALA A 991 1.65 -24.23 -26.67
CA ALA A 991 2.84 -24.88 -27.20
C ALA A 991 2.73 -26.40 -27.08
N SER A 992 3.10 -27.12 -28.14
CA SER A 992 3.10 -28.59 -28.10
C SER A 992 4.19 -29.10 -27.15
N GLY A 993 3.83 -30.02 -26.26
CA GLY A 993 4.70 -30.63 -25.26
C GLY A 993 3.97 -31.11 -24.01
N LYS A 994 4.75 -31.60 -23.04
CA LYS A 994 4.27 -32.11 -21.75
C LYS A 994 4.22 -30.97 -20.73
N TYR A 995 3.06 -30.79 -20.12
CA TYR A 995 2.86 -29.88 -19.00
C TYR A 995 2.60 -30.67 -17.71
N ASN A 996 3.09 -30.15 -16.58
CA ASN A 996 2.72 -30.62 -15.25
C ASN A 996 2.50 -29.41 -14.33
N ILE A 997 1.29 -29.31 -13.78
CA ILE A 997 0.89 -28.26 -12.84
C ILE A 997 0.79 -28.88 -11.46
N ILE A 998 1.42 -28.23 -10.48
CA ILE A 998 1.31 -28.53 -9.06
C ILE A 998 0.79 -27.27 -8.37
N ALA A 999 -0.46 -27.30 -7.94
CA ALA A 999 -1.04 -26.24 -7.11
C ALA A 999 -0.94 -26.65 -5.63
N THR A 1000 -0.49 -25.71 -4.79
CA THR A 1000 -0.39 -25.86 -3.34
C THR A 1000 -1.24 -24.77 -2.68
N ASP A 1001 -2.18 -25.13 -1.80
CA ASP A 1001 -2.95 -24.16 -1.00
C ASP A 1001 -2.15 -23.60 0.19
N LEU A 1002 -2.74 -22.66 0.93
CA LEU A 1002 -2.15 -22.06 2.14
C LEU A 1002 -1.91 -23.04 3.29
N LYS A 1003 -2.61 -24.18 3.33
CA LYS A 1003 -2.38 -25.25 4.31
C LYS A 1003 -1.23 -26.17 3.89
N GLY A 1004 -0.92 -26.22 2.60
CA GLY A 1004 0.08 -27.09 2.01
C GLY A 1004 -0.50 -28.31 1.29
N ASN A 1005 -1.83 -28.44 1.13
CA ASN A 1005 -2.37 -29.54 0.33
C ASN A 1005 -2.05 -29.29 -1.15
N LYS A 1006 -1.76 -30.39 -1.88
CA LYS A 1006 -1.22 -30.32 -3.24
C LYS A 1006 -2.09 -31.07 -4.23
N ARG A 1007 -2.38 -30.46 -5.37
CA ARG A 1007 -2.92 -31.15 -6.54
C ARG A 1007 -1.94 -31.08 -7.70
N SER A 1008 -1.62 -32.24 -8.28
CA SER A 1008 -0.80 -32.35 -9.48
C SER A 1008 -1.62 -32.86 -10.67
N ILE A 1009 -1.51 -32.19 -11.82
CA ILE A 1009 -2.09 -32.64 -13.09
C ILE A 1009 -1.03 -32.56 -14.19
N VAL A 1010 -0.80 -33.69 -14.85
CA VAL A 1010 0.00 -33.79 -16.07
C VAL A 1010 -0.94 -33.73 -17.27
N PHE A 1011 -0.59 -32.98 -18.31
CA PHE A 1011 -1.34 -33.00 -19.58
C PHE A 1011 -0.42 -32.69 -20.75
N TYR A 1012 -0.91 -32.95 -21.96
CA TYR A 1012 -0.16 -32.79 -23.19
C TYR A 1012 -0.93 -31.87 -24.13
N ILE A 1013 -0.24 -30.90 -24.70
CA ILE A 1013 -0.72 -30.24 -25.91
C ILE A 1013 0.07 -30.83 -27.05
N ASP A 1014 -0.63 -31.24 -28.09
CA ASP A 1014 0.01 -31.64 -29.33
C ASP A 1014 -0.78 -31.08 -30.50
N ASN A 1015 -0.23 -30.04 -31.12
CA ASN A 1015 -0.83 -29.34 -32.25
C ASN A 1015 -0.17 -29.70 -33.59
N LYS A 1016 0.74 -30.69 -33.60
CA LYS A 1016 1.45 -31.09 -34.82
C LYS A 1016 0.78 -32.31 -35.43
N ALA A 1017 0.41 -32.20 -36.70
CA ALA A 1017 -0.11 -33.33 -37.43
C ALA A 1017 0.99 -34.39 -37.67
N PRO A 1018 0.66 -35.69 -37.56
CA PRO A 1018 1.61 -36.76 -37.82
C PRO A 1018 2.08 -36.76 -39.28
N LEU A 1019 3.33 -37.13 -39.50
CA LEU A 1019 3.91 -37.25 -40.85
C LEU A 1019 3.15 -38.31 -41.69
N LYS A 1020 3.24 -38.18 -43.02
CA LYS A 1020 2.61 -39.13 -43.96
C LYS A 1020 3.08 -40.57 -43.66
N PRO A 1021 2.19 -41.57 -43.60
CA PRO A 1021 2.58 -42.93 -43.29
C PRO A 1021 3.37 -43.54 -44.46
N ALA A 1022 4.47 -44.23 -44.16
CA ALA A 1022 5.19 -45.04 -45.13
C ALA A 1022 4.41 -46.34 -45.36
N VAL A 1023 4.11 -46.69 -46.61
CA VAL A 1023 3.31 -47.87 -46.99
C VAL A 1023 4.18 -48.77 -47.86
N LYS A 1024 4.33 -50.05 -47.50
CA LYS A 1024 5.03 -51.02 -48.37
C LYS A 1024 4.21 -51.28 -49.65
N SER A 1025 4.88 -51.70 -50.71
CA SER A 1025 4.22 -51.97 -52.00
C SER A 1025 3.08 -52.98 -51.88
N ILE A 1026 1.96 -52.70 -52.58
CA ILE A 1026 0.72 -53.49 -52.53
C ILE A 1026 0.50 -54.14 -53.90
N LYS A 1027 0.34 -55.47 -53.92
CA LYS A 1027 -0.03 -56.27 -55.11
C LYS A 1027 -1.52 -56.61 -55.04
N SER A 1028 -2.12 -57.04 -56.14
CA SER A 1028 -3.53 -57.51 -56.17
C SER A 1028 -3.82 -58.67 -55.19
N SER A 1029 -2.80 -59.45 -54.82
CA SER A 1029 -2.89 -60.54 -53.83
C SER A 1029 -2.70 -60.10 -52.37
N THR A 1030 -2.29 -58.85 -52.10
CA THR A 1030 -1.99 -58.36 -50.75
C THR A 1030 -3.26 -58.30 -49.88
N THR A 1031 -3.20 -58.92 -48.70
CA THR A 1031 -4.30 -58.93 -47.68
C THR A 1031 -3.94 -58.22 -46.39
N LYS A 1032 -2.70 -57.73 -46.26
CA LYS A 1032 -2.24 -56.90 -45.15
C LYS A 1032 -1.43 -55.72 -45.67
N VAL A 1033 -1.83 -54.51 -45.30
CA VAL A 1033 -1.05 -53.30 -45.58
C VAL A 1033 -0.17 -53.03 -44.37
N THR A 1034 1.14 -53.07 -44.59
CA THR A 1034 2.13 -52.86 -43.54
C THR A 1034 2.99 -51.65 -43.83
N GLY A 1035 3.46 -50.98 -42.78
CA GLY A 1035 4.26 -49.77 -42.94
C GLY A 1035 4.79 -49.19 -41.64
N LYS A 1036 5.32 -47.97 -41.73
CA LYS A 1036 5.77 -47.17 -40.59
C LYS A 1036 4.97 -45.87 -40.50
N ALA A 1037 4.73 -45.43 -39.28
CA ALA A 1037 4.01 -44.20 -38.96
C ALA A 1037 4.35 -43.73 -37.54
N GLU A 1038 3.82 -42.58 -37.13
CA GLU A 1038 4.01 -42.06 -35.77
C GLU A 1038 3.50 -43.05 -34.71
N SER A 1039 4.34 -43.34 -33.72
CA SER A 1039 4.05 -44.31 -32.67
C SER A 1039 2.78 -43.97 -31.90
N ASN A 1040 2.02 -44.99 -31.52
CA ASN A 1040 0.75 -44.85 -30.78
C ASN A 1040 -0.39 -44.10 -31.50
N SER A 1041 -0.18 -43.66 -32.75
CA SER A 1041 -1.24 -43.12 -33.61
C SER A 1041 -2.14 -44.25 -34.15
N THR A 1042 -3.22 -43.90 -34.85
CA THR A 1042 -4.11 -44.84 -35.52
C THR A 1042 -4.03 -44.62 -37.04
N VAL A 1043 -3.70 -45.67 -37.79
CA VAL A 1043 -3.71 -45.65 -39.26
C VAL A 1043 -5.10 -45.96 -39.80
N TYR A 1044 -5.48 -45.26 -40.87
CA TYR A 1044 -6.72 -45.44 -41.59
C TYR A 1044 -6.45 -45.61 -43.08
N ILE A 1045 -7.10 -46.61 -43.69
CA ILE A 1045 -6.97 -46.95 -45.11
C ILE A 1045 -8.31 -46.81 -45.79
N TYR A 1046 -8.33 -46.09 -46.91
CA TYR A 1046 -9.52 -45.79 -47.71
C TYR A 1046 -9.34 -46.22 -49.16
N ARG A 1047 -10.46 -46.60 -49.77
CA ARG A 1047 -10.64 -46.74 -51.22
C ARG A 1047 -11.75 -45.79 -51.65
N GLY A 1048 -11.38 -44.71 -52.34
CA GLY A 1048 -12.30 -43.58 -52.53
C GLY A 1048 -12.71 -43.01 -51.17
N SER A 1049 -14.02 -42.87 -50.94
CA SER A 1049 -14.60 -42.43 -49.66
C SER A 1049 -14.79 -43.57 -48.63
N LYS A 1050 -14.68 -44.85 -49.04
CA LYS A 1050 -14.93 -45.99 -48.16
C LYS A 1050 -13.70 -46.36 -47.34
N ARG A 1051 -13.82 -46.37 -46.01
CA ARG A 1051 -12.79 -46.94 -45.11
C ARG A 1051 -12.75 -48.45 -45.30
N ILE A 1052 -11.58 -49.00 -45.60
CA ILE A 1052 -11.38 -50.44 -45.83
C ILE A 1052 -10.50 -51.10 -44.76
N GLY A 1053 -9.90 -50.32 -43.86
CA GLY A 1053 -9.18 -50.84 -42.70
C GLY A 1053 -8.65 -49.75 -41.78
N SER A 1054 -8.34 -50.13 -40.55
CA SER A 1054 -7.64 -49.30 -39.57
C SER A 1054 -6.87 -50.17 -38.58
N ALA A 1055 -5.78 -49.65 -38.02
CA ALA A 1055 -5.05 -50.32 -36.94
C ALA A 1055 -4.30 -49.28 -36.08
N LYS A 1056 -3.97 -49.65 -34.85
CA LYS A 1056 -3.08 -48.84 -34.01
C LYS A 1056 -1.63 -49.06 -34.47
N VAL A 1057 -0.87 -47.98 -34.51
CA VAL A 1057 0.58 -48.02 -34.74
C VAL A 1057 1.24 -48.39 -33.40
N SER A 1058 2.16 -49.34 -33.44
CA SER A 1058 2.88 -49.80 -32.26
C SER A 1058 3.73 -48.67 -31.63
N SER A 1059 4.20 -48.88 -30.40
CA SER A 1059 5.15 -47.98 -29.74
C SER A 1059 6.46 -47.83 -30.52
N SER A 1060 6.83 -48.84 -31.33
CA SER A 1060 8.01 -48.83 -32.22
C SER A 1060 7.74 -48.24 -33.61
N GLY A 1061 6.55 -47.66 -33.85
CA GLY A 1061 6.23 -46.94 -35.09
C GLY A 1061 5.86 -47.84 -36.29
N THR A 1062 5.49 -49.10 -36.06
CA THR A 1062 5.08 -50.05 -37.12
C THR A 1062 3.58 -50.33 -37.08
N TYR A 1063 2.98 -50.61 -38.24
CA TYR A 1063 1.57 -51.01 -38.32
C TYR A 1063 1.32 -52.13 -39.32
N SER A 1064 0.24 -52.86 -39.11
CA SER A 1064 -0.27 -53.91 -40.01
C SER A 1064 -1.80 -53.87 -40.00
N VAL A 1065 -2.40 -53.46 -41.12
CA VAL A 1065 -3.86 -53.39 -41.30
C VAL A 1065 -4.31 -54.52 -42.21
N LYS A 1066 -5.21 -55.38 -41.72
CA LYS A 1066 -5.85 -56.41 -42.56
C LYS A 1066 -6.85 -55.75 -43.52
N ILE A 1067 -6.76 -56.09 -44.81
CA ILE A 1067 -7.69 -55.61 -45.85
C ILE A 1067 -8.07 -56.77 -46.78
N SER A 1068 -9.21 -56.65 -47.46
CA SER A 1068 -9.54 -57.54 -48.58
C SER A 1068 -8.65 -57.24 -49.80
N LYS A 1069 -8.44 -58.24 -50.68
CA LYS A 1069 -7.71 -58.08 -51.95
C LYS A 1069 -8.31 -56.94 -52.78
N GLN A 1070 -7.45 -56.18 -53.47
CA GLN A 1070 -7.85 -55.03 -54.29
C GLN A 1070 -7.48 -55.26 -55.75
N LYS A 1071 -8.30 -54.75 -56.68
CA LYS A 1071 -8.04 -54.89 -58.13
C LYS A 1071 -6.76 -54.13 -58.51
N LYS A 1072 -6.01 -54.65 -59.50
CA LYS A 1072 -4.83 -53.95 -60.07
C LYS A 1072 -5.22 -52.54 -60.54
N ARG A 1073 -4.32 -51.58 -60.39
CA ARG A 1073 -4.52 -50.13 -60.63
C ARG A 1073 -5.48 -49.42 -59.66
N THR A 1074 -6.05 -50.08 -58.64
CA THR A 1074 -6.83 -49.41 -57.58
C THR A 1074 -5.93 -48.44 -56.81
N LYS A 1075 -6.40 -47.21 -56.58
CA LYS A 1075 -5.73 -46.23 -55.71
C LYS A 1075 -6.27 -46.34 -54.28
N LEU A 1076 -5.36 -46.51 -53.32
CA LEU A 1076 -5.66 -46.51 -51.89
C LEU A 1076 -5.07 -45.27 -51.24
N THR A 1077 -5.79 -44.72 -50.27
CA THR A 1077 -5.35 -43.56 -49.49
C THR A 1077 -5.15 -43.97 -48.04
N VAL A 1078 -3.96 -43.70 -47.50
CA VAL A 1078 -3.57 -44.03 -46.14
C VAL A 1078 -3.21 -42.76 -45.39
N TYR A 1079 -3.77 -42.53 -44.20
CA TYR A 1079 -3.36 -41.45 -43.30
C TYR A 1079 -3.38 -41.93 -41.86
N VAL A 1080 -2.81 -41.16 -40.94
CA VAL A 1080 -2.76 -41.47 -39.51
C VAL A 1080 -3.37 -40.35 -38.68
N VAL A 1081 -3.89 -40.68 -37.50
CA VAL A 1081 -4.39 -39.74 -36.50
C VAL A 1081 -3.70 -40.02 -35.18
N ASP A 1082 -3.05 -39.02 -34.59
CA ASP A 1082 -2.31 -39.16 -33.32
C ASP A 1082 -3.24 -39.24 -32.09
N ARG A 1083 -2.64 -39.16 -30.87
CA ARG A 1083 -3.37 -39.23 -29.59
C ARG A 1083 -4.14 -37.95 -29.25
N ALA A 1084 -3.72 -36.79 -29.76
CA ALA A 1084 -4.42 -35.52 -29.61
C ALA A 1084 -5.55 -35.35 -30.64
N GLY A 1085 -5.59 -36.23 -31.64
CA GLY A 1085 -6.57 -36.23 -32.71
C GLY A 1085 -6.14 -35.45 -33.95
N ASN A 1086 -4.86 -35.08 -34.09
CA ASN A 1086 -4.40 -34.42 -35.32
C ASN A 1086 -4.31 -35.44 -36.46
N LYS A 1087 -4.79 -35.04 -37.63
CA LYS A 1087 -4.85 -35.89 -38.82
C LYS A 1087 -3.68 -35.58 -39.74
N GLY A 1088 -2.86 -36.60 -40.00
CA GLY A 1088 -1.69 -36.51 -40.87
C GLY A 1088 -2.00 -36.44 -42.36
N ALA A 1089 -0.99 -36.06 -43.14
CA ALA A 1089 -1.06 -36.05 -44.58
C ALA A 1089 -1.28 -37.46 -45.17
N LYS A 1090 -1.96 -37.52 -46.32
CA LYS A 1090 -2.34 -38.76 -47.00
C LYS A 1090 -1.20 -39.30 -47.87
N THR A 1091 -0.93 -40.59 -47.78
CA THR A 1091 -0.12 -41.35 -48.74
C THR A 1091 -1.06 -42.07 -49.71
N THR A 1092 -0.86 -41.87 -51.01
CA THR A 1092 -1.61 -42.58 -52.06
C THR A 1092 -0.75 -43.69 -52.64
N VAL A 1093 -1.28 -44.91 -52.68
CA VAL A 1093 -0.59 -46.09 -53.23
C VAL A 1093 -1.47 -46.73 -54.30
N THR A 1094 -0.88 -47.00 -55.47
CA THR A 1094 -1.53 -47.75 -56.56
C THR A 1094 -1.19 -49.23 -56.44
N VAL A 1095 -2.22 -50.08 -56.47
CA VAL A 1095 -2.06 -51.55 -56.44
C VAL A 1095 -1.42 -52.03 -57.75
N LYS A 1096 -0.29 -52.74 -57.64
CA LYS A 1096 0.50 -53.25 -58.78
C LYS A 1096 0.01 -54.59 -59.33
#